data_AF-A0A660RI27-F1
#
_entry.id   AF-A0A660RI27-F1
#
_cell.length_a   1.000
_cell.length_b   1.000
_cell.length_c   1.000
_cell.angle_alpha   90.00
_cell.angle_beta   90.00
_cell.angle_gamma   90.00
#
_symmetry.space_group_name_H-M   'P 1'
#
loop_
_entity.id
_entity.type
_entity.pdbx_description
1 polymer ?
#
loop_
_entity_poly.entity_id
_entity_poly.type
_entity_poly.pdbx_seq_one_letter_code
_entity_poly.pdbx_strand_id
1 'polypeptide(L)'
;MYYTGDFSREHNLDVAFFERRISELYPIAIRKKVKLNGWRIGSRELNVGERLDFDCGFPVSITGEFVFPSVGNDETLLLDLWAGGETLVKVDGKPYGEINEYHRLLKMDRFLDGEKHSITLEVVPKNLFGTSNFDPRFERSNLLVFNKKILGSFLDFKLVFELFKVVEDPLRSIIHDILLKAFGFLNLRCDTGSYFNRIGEDSSMRHLLAIWNPPKFPEEFENEIDEKIVRSFERASKFLMEEMENLSKKFSEPLEILISGHSHIDYAWLWPIDETKRKIVRTFSNVLRLMDDYPKFRFLQSSSAIYEDLKEEAPDLFEKVRKRVIEGRWETIGGSVVEFDANLPSGESLVRQFLYGQRFFEREFGERCRVCYLPDTFGFTWSLPQLMKDAGMRYFITTKLDWNDKNKFPHRWFIWRGLDGTEVVVNLFHGKHNYNSNLKPDDLIEHLKDWKRRSPNVFHDILTFGYGDGGGGPTEEMLEYYERYDKLPGMPKLRMVNVSKEIEKLKLEDLPIWDDELYLELHRGTYTNQAKMKKMNRKMENLMYLVEFFSTLDYIDGGSYPEKEIDEAWGTILRAQFHDILPGSSIKEVYDDVLNRLEKVESRMKKILKEKLEKLIRENVDDTVSVVNPTNLELPLILKDVDLKEGNYGDL
;
A
#
# COMPACT_ATOMS: atom_id res chain seq x y z
N MET A 1 15.34 8.21 18.32
CA MET A 1 16.78 8.52 18.50
C MET A 1 17.57 7.69 17.51
N TYR A 2 18.68 8.23 17.00
CA TYR A 2 19.57 7.71 15.96
C TYR A 2 19.24 8.10 14.51
N TYR A 3 19.51 9.37 14.19
CA TYR A 3 20.37 9.74 13.07
C TYR A 3 21.06 11.05 13.47
N THR A 4 22.21 10.93 14.14
CA THR A 4 23.18 12.02 14.21
C THR A 4 24.25 11.67 13.18
N GLY A 5 24.06 12.13 11.94
CA GLY A 5 25.25 12.69 11.30
C GLY A 5 25.78 13.75 12.26
N ASP A 6 27.07 13.77 12.54
CA ASP A 6 27.71 14.74 13.45
C ASP A 6 27.60 16.15 12.83
N PHE A 7 26.39 16.68 12.79
CA PHE A 7 26.13 18.08 12.51
C PHE A 7 26.54 18.87 13.75
N SER A 8 27.07 20.06 13.53
CA SER A 8 27.49 20.94 14.61
C SER A 8 26.32 21.20 15.58
N ARG A 9 26.66 21.46 16.86
CA ARG A 9 25.67 21.90 17.86
C ARG A 9 24.82 23.08 17.36
N GLU A 10 25.40 23.94 16.53
CA GLU A 10 24.75 25.08 15.89
C GLU A 10 23.62 24.64 14.94
N HIS A 11 23.87 23.66 14.06
CA HIS A 11 22.83 23.11 13.17
C HIS A 11 21.62 22.57 13.96
N ASN A 12 21.86 21.84 15.05
CA ASN A 12 20.77 21.31 15.87
C ASN A 12 19.95 22.43 16.53
N LEU A 13 20.56 23.56 16.88
CA LEU A 13 19.86 24.73 17.41
C LEU A 13 19.01 25.41 16.33
N ASP A 14 19.54 25.54 15.11
CA ASP A 14 18.80 26.12 13.98
C ASP A 14 17.60 25.25 13.58
N VAL A 15 17.78 23.93 13.56
CA VAL A 15 16.69 22.98 13.30
C VAL A 15 15.58 23.15 14.34
N ALA A 16 15.92 23.17 15.64
CA ALA A 16 14.95 23.37 16.71
C ALA A 16 14.26 24.75 16.63
N PHE A 17 15.00 25.79 16.23
CA PHE A 17 14.45 27.12 16.01
C PHE A 17 13.40 27.11 14.89
N PHE A 18 13.74 26.61 13.70
CA PHE A 18 12.82 26.59 12.56
C PHE A 18 11.64 25.65 12.77
N GLU A 19 11.86 24.47 13.37
CA GLU A 19 10.78 23.53 13.68
C GLU A 19 9.67 24.21 14.49
N ARG A 20 10.06 24.95 15.54
CA ARG A 20 9.12 25.72 16.35
C ARG A 20 8.44 26.83 15.56
N ARG A 21 9.19 27.58 14.74
CA ARG A 21 8.63 28.69 13.95
C ARG A 21 7.65 28.21 12.88
N ILE A 22 7.87 27.02 12.32
CA ILE A 22 6.99 26.41 11.32
C ILE A 22 5.73 25.85 11.96
N SER A 23 5.84 25.24 13.15
CA SER A 23 4.66 24.71 13.85
C SER A 23 3.65 25.81 14.17
N GLU A 24 4.11 27.01 14.50
CA GLU A 24 3.26 28.19 14.76
C GLU A 24 2.43 28.63 13.55
N LEU A 25 2.80 28.25 12.32
CA LEU A 25 2.11 28.69 11.09
C LEU A 25 0.82 27.90 10.82
N TYR A 26 0.80 26.60 11.09
CA TYR A 26 -0.34 25.73 10.78
C TYR A 26 -1.63 26.17 11.52
N PRO A 27 -1.61 26.43 12.85
CA PRO A 27 -2.79 26.93 13.55
C PRO A 27 -3.37 28.22 12.96
N ILE A 28 -2.53 29.10 12.42
CA ILE A 28 -2.96 30.38 11.84
C ILE A 28 -3.83 30.16 10.59
N ALA A 29 -3.62 29.06 9.86
CA ALA A 29 -4.44 28.69 8.72
C ALA A 29 -5.87 28.31 9.13
N ILE A 30 -6.12 27.93 10.38
CA ILE A 30 -7.44 27.51 10.87
C ILE A 30 -8.27 28.76 11.20
N ARG A 31 -9.26 29.05 10.35
CA ARG A 31 -10.20 30.15 10.56
C ARG A 31 -11.26 29.78 11.59
N LYS A 32 -11.82 28.58 11.44
CA LYS A 32 -12.98 28.13 12.19
C LYS A 32 -12.85 26.66 12.58
N LYS A 33 -13.23 26.35 13.82
CA LYS A 33 -13.40 25.00 14.35
C LYS A 33 -14.82 24.86 14.86
N VAL A 34 -15.54 23.86 14.36
CA VAL A 34 -16.91 23.52 14.76
C VAL A 34 -16.91 22.10 15.27
N LYS A 35 -17.54 21.85 16.41
CA LYS A 35 -17.68 20.51 16.97
C LYS A 35 -18.89 19.83 16.31
N LEU A 36 -18.69 18.61 15.82
CA LEU A 36 -19.79 17.80 15.32
C LEU A 36 -20.37 16.95 16.46
N ASN A 37 -21.64 17.18 16.77
CA ASN A 37 -22.42 16.46 17.80
C ASN A 37 -23.57 15.69 17.14
N GLY A 38 -24.20 14.77 17.88
CA GLY A 38 -25.33 13.97 17.36
C GLY A 38 -24.90 12.68 16.65
N TRP A 39 -23.70 12.18 16.95
CA TRP A 39 -23.27 10.84 16.54
C TRP A 39 -24.03 9.76 17.29
N ARG A 40 -24.27 8.62 16.65
CA ARG A 40 -25.05 7.51 17.19
C ARG A 40 -24.45 6.17 16.85
N ILE A 41 -24.54 5.24 17.81
CA ILE A 41 -24.33 3.80 17.60
C ILE A 41 -25.69 3.12 17.75
N GLY A 42 -26.26 2.67 16.63
CA GLY A 42 -27.65 2.23 16.60
C GLY A 42 -28.59 3.35 17.07
N SER A 43 -29.35 3.12 18.13
CA SER A 43 -30.23 4.13 18.73
C SER A 43 -29.55 5.01 19.80
N ARG A 44 -28.36 4.61 20.29
CA ARG A 44 -27.64 5.28 21.39
C ARG A 44 -26.86 6.48 20.88
N GLU A 45 -26.96 7.62 21.57
CA GLU A 45 -26.12 8.79 21.32
C GLU A 45 -24.67 8.55 21.79
N LEU A 46 -23.70 9.07 21.04
CA LEU A 46 -22.28 8.94 21.30
C LEU A 46 -21.65 10.34 21.38
N ASN A 47 -21.04 10.64 22.53
CA ASN A 47 -20.30 11.88 22.75
C ASN A 47 -18.79 11.69 22.58
N VAL A 48 -18.12 12.79 22.25
CA VAL A 48 -16.65 12.83 22.20
C VAL A 48 -16.06 12.51 23.59
N GLY A 49 -15.05 11.66 23.63
CA GLY A 49 -14.39 11.14 24.84
C GLY A 49 -14.96 9.82 25.35
N GLU A 50 -16.14 9.41 24.88
CA GLU A 50 -16.73 8.11 25.23
C GLU A 50 -15.89 6.97 24.68
N ARG A 51 -15.79 5.91 25.50
CA ARG A 51 -15.19 4.64 25.09
C ARG A 51 -16.16 3.89 24.18
N LEU A 52 -15.62 3.22 23.17
CA LEU A 52 -16.39 2.30 22.33
C LEU A 52 -16.40 0.92 23.01
N ASP A 53 -17.58 0.48 23.46
CA ASP A 53 -17.75 -0.85 24.05
C ASP A 53 -17.74 -1.94 22.98
N PHE A 54 -17.00 -3.02 23.26
CA PHE A 54 -16.60 -4.03 22.27
C PHE A 54 -17.52 -5.23 22.14
N ASP A 55 -18.62 -5.27 22.89
CA ASP A 55 -19.52 -6.43 22.94
C ASP A 55 -20.31 -6.63 21.63
N CYS A 56 -20.13 -5.77 20.62
CA CYS A 56 -20.94 -5.71 19.40
C CYS A 56 -20.36 -6.45 18.17
N GLY A 57 -19.14 -6.98 18.24
CA GLY A 57 -18.40 -7.42 17.06
C GLY A 57 -17.90 -6.25 16.20
N PHE A 58 -17.04 -6.53 15.22
CA PHE A 58 -16.45 -5.52 14.34
C PHE A 58 -16.94 -5.67 12.90
N PRO A 59 -17.12 -4.55 12.17
CA PRO A 59 -16.92 -3.16 12.60
C PRO A 59 -18.04 -2.57 13.46
N VAL A 60 -17.69 -1.56 14.26
CA VAL A 60 -18.66 -0.68 14.93
C VAL A 60 -19.11 0.39 13.95
N SER A 61 -20.42 0.51 13.75
CA SER A 61 -21.01 1.55 12.89
C SER A 61 -21.44 2.76 13.71
N ILE A 62 -20.82 3.91 13.45
CA ILE A 62 -21.15 5.20 14.05
C ILE A 62 -21.75 6.08 12.95
N THR A 63 -22.92 6.66 13.20
CA THR A 63 -23.66 7.43 12.19
C THR A 63 -23.98 8.83 12.68
N GLY A 64 -24.03 9.79 11.78
CA GLY A 64 -24.47 11.15 12.05
C GLY A 64 -25.01 11.81 10.79
N GLU A 65 -25.84 12.82 10.93
CA GLU A 65 -26.36 13.59 9.80
C GLU A 65 -26.07 15.08 10.01
N PHE A 66 -25.40 15.68 9.03
CA PHE A 66 -24.83 17.02 9.16
C PHE A 66 -25.14 17.87 7.94
N VAL A 67 -25.34 19.16 8.17
CA VAL A 67 -25.30 20.18 7.11
C VAL A 67 -23.95 20.86 7.23
N PHE A 68 -23.15 20.81 6.18
CA PHE A 68 -21.82 21.41 6.20
C PHE A 68 -21.91 22.94 5.99
N PRO A 69 -21.09 23.73 6.69
CA PRO A 69 -21.11 25.18 6.56
C PRO A 69 -20.63 25.59 5.16
N SER A 70 -21.20 26.64 4.60
CA SER A 70 -20.59 27.29 3.45
C SER A 70 -19.22 27.88 3.84
N VAL A 71 -18.25 27.77 2.94
CA VAL A 71 -16.90 28.32 3.10
C VAL A 71 -16.59 29.27 1.96
N GLY A 72 -15.67 30.22 2.19
CA GLY A 72 -15.25 31.16 1.15
C GLY A 72 -14.46 30.48 0.02
N ASN A 73 -14.31 31.17 -1.13
CA ASN A 73 -13.58 30.64 -2.29
C ASN A 73 -12.12 30.25 -1.95
N ASP A 74 -11.47 31.03 -1.08
CA ASP A 74 -10.10 30.81 -0.61
C ASP A 74 -10.04 29.87 0.61
N GLU A 75 -11.10 29.13 0.90
CA GLU A 75 -11.21 28.25 2.05
C GLU A 75 -11.46 26.79 1.66
N THR A 76 -11.06 25.86 2.52
CA THR A 76 -11.38 24.43 2.42
C THR A 76 -11.92 23.92 3.74
N LEU A 77 -12.86 22.98 3.67
CA LEU A 77 -13.44 22.31 4.82
C LEU A 77 -12.79 20.93 4.99
N LEU A 78 -12.17 20.69 6.13
CA LEU A 78 -11.64 19.38 6.51
C LEU A 78 -12.44 18.81 7.69
N LEU A 79 -12.75 17.53 7.60
CA LEU A 79 -13.30 16.71 8.66
C LEU A 79 -12.15 16.09 9.46
N ASP A 80 -12.04 16.50 10.72
CA ASP A 80 -11.08 15.99 11.70
C ASP A 80 -11.78 15.01 12.63
N LEU A 81 -11.54 13.72 12.39
CA LEU A 81 -12.17 12.62 13.10
C LEU A 81 -11.12 11.66 13.66
N TRP A 82 -11.39 11.13 14.84
CA TRP A 82 -10.70 9.94 15.33
C TRP A 82 -11.65 9.11 16.20
N ALA A 83 -11.95 7.91 15.73
CA ALA A 83 -12.87 6.99 16.39
C ALA A 83 -12.15 5.85 17.12
N GLY A 84 -10.86 5.99 17.42
CA GLY A 84 -10.13 4.99 18.21
C GLY A 84 -9.62 3.79 17.42
N GLY A 85 -9.60 3.85 16.09
CA GLY A 85 -8.95 2.85 15.25
C GLY A 85 -9.18 3.10 13.75
N GLU A 86 -8.73 2.15 12.94
CA GLU A 86 -8.93 2.13 11.49
C GLU A 86 -10.41 2.31 11.12
N THR A 87 -10.70 3.31 10.30
CA THR A 87 -12.08 3.70 10.00
C THR A 87 -12.30 3.89 8.51
N LEU A 88 -13.30 3.20 7.96
CA LEU A 88 -13.86 3.54 6.65
C LEU A 88 -14.92 4.63 6.84
N VAL A 89 -14.80 5.72 6.10
CA VAL A 89 -15.78 6.81 6.09
C VAL A 89 -16.66 6.69 4.85
N LYS A 90 -17.97 6.60 5.07
CA LYS A 90 -18.99 6.64 4.03
C LYS A 90 -19.76 7.94 4.13
N VAL A 91 -20.05 8.55 2.99
CA VAL A 91 -20.95 9.71 2.88
C VAL A 91 -22.12 9.31 2.00
N ASP A 92 -23.35 9.49 2.49
CA ASP A 92 -24.58 9.08 1.82
C ASP A 92 -24.58 7.62 1.38
N GLY A 93 -24.10 6.76 2.30
CA GLY A 93 -23.98 5.31 2.11
C GLY A 93 -22.84 4.87 1.20
N LYS A 94 -22.10 5.80 0.56
CA LYS A 94 -21.02 5.48 -0.38
C LYS A 94 -19.64 5.62 0.26
N PRO A 95 -18.72 4.66 0.05
CA PRO A 95 -17.32 4.81 0.46
C PRO A 95 -16.70 6.11 -0.07
N TYR A 96 -16.10 6.90 0.83
CA TYR A 96 -15.55 8.22 0.52
C TYR A 96 -14.05 8.34 0.83
N GLY A 97 -13.61 7.79 1.96
CA GLY A 97 -12.21 7.85 2.37
C GLY A 97 -11.97 7.04 3.64
N GLU A 98 -10.81 7.23 4.23
CA GLU A 98 -10.41 6.51 5.44
C GLU A 98 -9.87 7.47 6.50
N ILE A 99 -9.96 7.03 7.76
CA ILE A 99 -9.28 7.64 8.89
C ILE A 99 -8.38 6.59 9.53
N ASN A 100 -7.08 6.90 9.60
CA ASN A 100 -6.06 6.07 10.23
C ASN A 100 -4.93 6.95 10.79
N GLU A 101 -3.83 6.34 11.25
CA GLU A 101 -2.73 7.08 11.86
C GLU A 101 -2.05 8.10 10.93
N TYR A 102 -2.09 7.86 9.62
CA TYR A 102 -1.50 8.72 8.59
C TYR A 102 -2.54 9.61 7.88
N HIS A 103 -3.81 9.22 7.91
CA HIS A 103 -4.94 9.91 7.26
C HIS A 103 -5.89 10.42 8.34
N ARG A 104 -5.64 11.62 8.88
CA ARG A 104 -6.43 12.19 10.00
C ARG A 104 -7.47 13.22 9.57
N LEU A 105 -7.31 13.78 8.38
CA LEU A 105 -8.14 14.84 7.86
C LEU A 105 -8.73 14.40 6.53
N LEU A 106 -10.04 14.56 6.38
CA LEU A 106 -10.76 14.29 5.14
C LEU A 106 -11.34 15.59 4.59
N LYS A 107 -10.97 15.94 3.36
CA LYS A 107 -11.53 17.11 2.70
C LYS A 107 -13.00 16.91 2.34
N MET A 108 -13.86 17.88 2.66
CA MET A 108 -15.31 17.81 2.52
C MET A 108 -15.88 18.84 1.54
N ASP A 109 -15.03 19.52 0.77
CA ASP A 109 -15.42 20.60 -0.17
C ASP A 109 -16.54 20.21 -1.16
N ARG A 110 -16.74 18.92 -1.44
CA ARG A 110 -17.76 18.41 -2.38
C ARG A 110 -19.17 18.35 -1.82
N PHE A 111 -19.31 18.49 -0.51
CA PHE A 111 -20.59 18.41 0.21
C PHE A 111 -21.00 19.78 0.74
N LEU A 112 -20.50 20.85 0.12
CA LEU A 112 -20.81 22.24 0.45
C LEU A 112 -21.99 22.78 -0.37
N ASP A 113 -23.02 21.95 -0.58
CA ASP A 113 -24.22 22.29 -1.35
C ASP A 113 -25.37 22.84 -0.49
N GLY A 114 -25.20 22.81 0.85
CA GLY A 114 -26.21 23.25 1.82
C GLY A 114 -27.25 22.17 2.14
N GLU A 115 -27.13 20.98 1.56
CA GLU A 115 -27.99 19.84 1.84
C GLU A 115 -27.50 19.09 3.09
N LYS A 116 -28.38 18.21 3.60
CA LYS A 116 -28.06 17.34 4.73
C LYS A 116 -27.43 16.05 4.20
N HIS A 117 -26.23 15.75 4.67
CA HIS A 117 -25.51 14.53 4.33
C HIS A 117 -25.41 13.59 5.52
N SER A 118 -25.51 12.30 5.26
CA SER A 118 -25.27 11.25 6.25
C SER A 118 -23.80 10.84 6.21
N ILE A 119 -23.16 10.77 7.39
CA ILE A 119 -21.80 10.24 7.56
C ILE A 119 -21.90 8.95 8.37
N THR A 120 -21.32 7.88 7.84
CA THR A 120 -21.17 6.60 8.53
C THR A 120 -19.69 6.26 8.68
N LEU A 121 -19.27 5.96 9.90
CA LEU A 121 -17.93 5.50 10.25
C LEU A 121 -18.01 4.01 10.56
N GLU A 122 -17.31 3.19 9.78
CA GLU A 122 -17.13 1.76 10.07
C GLU A 122 -15.77 1.54 10.72
N VAL A 123 -15.79 1.46 12.04
CA VAL A 123 -14.59 1.51 12.88
C VAL A 123 -14.16 0.12 13.30
N VAL A 124 -12.86 -0.13 13.17
CA VAL A 124 -12.16 -1.27 13.76
C VAL A 124 -11.18 -0.72 14.77
N PRO A 125 -11.26 -1.10 16.06
CA PRO A 125 -10.37 -0.64 17.12
C PRO A 125 -9.02 -1.36 17.07
N LYS A 126 -8.45 -1.42 15.88
CA LYS A 126 -7.12 -1.92 15.59
C LYS A 126 -6.36 -0.79 14.91
N ASN A 127 -5.03 -0.81 15.04
CA ASN A 127 -4.18 0.07 14.25
C ASN A 127 -3.90 -0.55 12.87
N LEU A 128 -3.15 0.15 12.02
CA LEU A 128 -2.84 -0.27 10.65
C LEU A 128 -2.27 -1.70 10.58
N PHE A 129 -1.45 -2.08 11.56
CA PHE A 129 -0.79 -3.40 11.66
C PHE A 129 -1.54 -4.42 12.54
N GLY A 130 -2.86 -4.27 12.73
CA GLY A 130 -3.70 -5.26 13.43
C GLY A 130 -3.58 -5.28 14.95
N THR A 131 -2.76 -4.41 15.55
CA THR A 131 -2.61 -4.30 17.01
C THR A 131 -3.86 -3.71 17.65
N SER A 132 -4.29 -4.28 18.79
CA SER A 132 -5.48 -3.81 19.51
C SER A 132 -5.28 -2.43 20.11
N ASN A 133 -6.24 -1.53 19.89
CA ASN A 133 -6.46 -0.41 20.78
C ASN A 133 -7.32 -0.89 21.97
N PHE A 134 -6.74 -0.97 23.16
CA PHE A 134 -7.43 -1.48 24.36
C PHE A 134 -8.36 -0.45 25.01
N ASP A 135 -8.21 0.83 24.67
CA ASP A 135 -9.08 1.92 25.13
C ASP A 135 -9.50 2.82 23.96
N PRO A 136 -10.25 2.30 22.98
CA PRO A 136 -10.66 3.08 21.83
C PRO A 136 -11.77 4.02 22.25
N ARG A 137 -11.52 5.28 21.94
CA ARG A 137 -12.41 6.37 22.26
C ARG A 137 -12.77 7.10 20.99
N PHE A 138 -13.98 7.65 21.00
CA PHE A 138 -14.36 8.64 20.01
C PHE A 138 -13.73 9.98 20.41
N GLU A 139 -12.45 10.20 20.07
CA GLU A 139 -11.64 11.28 20.63
C GLU A 139 -11.80 12.62 19.91
N ARG A 140 -12.04 12.61 18.60
CA ARG A 140 -12.11 13.83 17.78
C ARG A 140 -13.28 13.78 16.83
N SER A 141 -13.96 14.91 16.70
CA SER A 141 -15.15 15.09 15.86
C SER A 141 -15.35 16.58 15.58
N ASN A 142 -14.55 17.10 14.66
CA ASN A 142 -14.54 18.52 14.34
C ASN A 142 -14.62 18.75 12.82
N LEU A 143 -15.20 19.89 12.45
CA LEU A 143 -14.97 20.52 11.16
C LEU A 143 -13.97 21.65 11.34
N LEU A 144 -12.97 21.67 10.48
CA LEU A 144 -11.95 22.70 10.43
C LEU A 144 -12.05 23.43 9.09
N VAL A 145 -12.19 24.76 9.14
CA VAL A 145 -12.14 25.61 7.95
C VAL A 145 -10.76 26.23 7.86
N PHE A 146 -10.03 25.90 6.80
CA PHE A 146 -8.68 26.39 6.55
C PHE A 146 -8.69 27.49 5.48
N ASN A 147 -7.86 28.51 5.67
CA ASN A 147 -7.47 29.42 4.60
C ASN A 147 -6.42 28.75 3.70
N LYS A 148 -6.76 28.51 2.43
CA LYS A 148 -5.93 27.78 1.45
C LYS A 148 -4.57 28.44 1.22
N LYS A 149 -4.51 29.78 1.20
CA LYS A 149 -3.28 30.53 0.94
C LYS A 149 -2.27 30.40 2.08
N ILE A 150 -2.74 30.51 3.32
CA ILE A 150 -1.90 30.31 4.51
C ILE A 150 -1.47 28.85 4.63
N LEU A 151 -2.38 27.90 4.41
CA LEU A 151 -2.05 26.47 4.42
C LEU A 151 -1.01 26.11 3.34
N GLY A 152 -1.18 26.61 2.12
CA GLY A 152 -0.23 26.42 1.03
C GLY A 152 1.15 27.01 1.35
N SER A 153 1.19 28.19 1.96
CA SER A 153 2.43 28.82 2.44
C SER A 153 3.10 28.00 3.54
N PHE A 154 2.33 27.48 4.51
CA PHE A 154 2.86 26.57 5.53
C PHE A 154 3.54 25.35 4.91
N LEU A 155 2.92 24.74 3.89
CA LEU A 155 3.50 23.59 3.18
C LEU A 155 4.81 23.94 2.46
N ASP A 156 4.92 25.15 1.88
CA ASP A 156 6.20 25.63 1.30
C ASP A 156 7.29 25.73 2.37
N PHE A 157 7.00 26.39 3.49
CA PHE A 157 7.95 26.52 4.61
C PHE A 157 8.35 25.16 5.18
N LYS A 158 7.38 24.27 5.37
CA LYS A 158 7.60 22.92 5.89
C LYS A 158 8.51 22.13 4.95
N LEU A 159 8.23 22.11 3.65
CA LEU A 159 9.02 21.36 2.68
C LEU A 159 10.46 21.89 2.57
N VAL A 160 10.65 23.21 2.52
CA VAL A 160 12.00 23.81 2.48
C VAL A 160 12.77 23.54 3.78
N PHE A 161 12.09 23.50 4.92
CA PHE A 161 12.71 23.09 6.17
C PHE A 161 13.08 21.61 6.20
N GLU A 162 12.22 20.72 5.67
CA GLU A 162 12.57 19.31 5.51
C GLU A 162 13.84 19.15 4.65
N LEU A 163 14.00 19.98 3.61
CA LEU A 163 15.23 20.03 2.80
C LEU A 163 16.44 20.55 3.59
N PHE A 164 16.28 21.67 4.32
CA PHE A 164 17.33 22.28 5.15
C PHE A 164 17.96 21.30 6.14
N LYS A 165 17.17 20.37 6.71
CA LYS A 165 17.65 19.36 7.66
C LYS A 165 18.65 18.37 7.07
N VAL A 166 18.65 18.18 5.74
CA VAL A 166 19.36 17.06 5.11
C VAL A 166 20.37 17.46 4.05
N VAL A 167 20.32 18.68 3.54
CA VAL A 167 21.32 19.18 2.59
C VAL A 167 22.63 19.58 3.29
N GLU A 168 23.73 19.49 2.56
CA GLU A 168 25.06 19.84 3.03
C GLU A 168 25.45 21.29 2.61
N ASP A 169 26.55 21.81 3.16
CA ASP A 169 27.07 23.13 2.79
C ASP A 169 27.68 23.11 1.38
N PRO A 170 27.63 24.24 0.63
CA PRO A 170 27.15 25.56 1.04
C PRO A 170 25.64 25.78 0.92
N LEU A 171 24.90 24.82 0.33
CA LEU A 171 23.46 24.97 0.06
C LEU A 171 22.67 25.16 1.35
N ARG A 172 22.98 24.40 2.40
CA ARG A 172 22.34 24.51 3.72
C ARG A 172 22.42 25.91 4.31
N SER A 173 23.60 26.51 4.37
CA SER A 173 23.80 27.87 4.90
C SER A 173 23.01 28.92 4.09
N ILE A 174 22.92 28.75 2.77
CA ILE A 174 22.13 29.66 1.93
C ILE A 174 20.62 29.51 2.22
N ILE A 175 20.12 28.27 2.34
CA ILE A 175 18.70 28.00 2.67
C ILE A 175 18.36 28.56 4.05
N HIS A 176 19.24 28.41 5.03
CA HIS A 176 19.08 29.01 6.37
C HIS A 176 18.79 30.52 6.30
N ASP A 177 19.62 31.27 5.57
CA ASP A 177 19.47 32.72 5.45
C ASP A 177 18.19 33.11 4.70
N ILE A 178 17.79 32.33 3.69
CA ILE A 178 16.54 32.53 2.96
C ILE A 178 15.35 32.27 3.89
N LEU A 179 15.35 31.19 4.66
CA LEU A 179 14.30 30.89 5.64
C LEU A 179 14.17 32.03 6.66
N LEU A 180 15.27 32.50 7.26
CA LEU A 180 15.24 33.64 8.18
C LEU A 180 14.61 34.88 7.56
N LYS A 181 14.99 35.23 6.33
CA LYS A 181 14.41 36.36 5.60
C LYS A 181 12.93 36.15 5.29
N ALA A 182 12.54 34.95 4.87
CA ALA A 182 11.16 34.58 4.58
C ALA A 182 10.28 34.71 5.83
N PHE A 183 10.75 34.24 6.98
CA PHE A 183 10.09 34.44 8.28
C PHE A 183 9.95 35.92 8.64
N GLY A 184 10.90 36.76 8.25
CA GLY A 184 10.85 38.21 8.46
C GLY A 184 9.71 38.91 7.72
N PHE A 185 9.15 38.31 6.65
CA PHE A 185 7.98 38.85 5.95
C PHE A 185 6.65 38.53 6.62
N LEU A 186 6.59 37.51 7.49
CA LEU A 186 5.35 37.05 8.10
C LEU A 186 4.85 38.03 9.16
N ASN A 187 3.62 38.51 8.98
CA ASN A 187 2.93 39.29 9.99
C ASN A 187 2.10 38.35 10.87
N LEU A 188 2.70 37.86 11.95
CA LEU A 188 2.04 36.97 12.92
C LEU A 188 1.26 37.74 14.01
N ARG A 189 1.09 39.06 13.87
CA ARG A 189 0.35 39.87 14.84
C ARG A 189 -1.13 39.52 14.76
N CYS A 190 -1.58 38.74 15.73
CA CYS A 190 -2.97 38.48 16.03
C CYS A 190 -3.24 38.88 17.49
N ASP A 191 -4.50 39.12 17.83
CA ASP A 191 -4.87 39.33 19.22
C ASP A 191 -4.63 38.03 20.03
N THR A 192 -4.35 38.20 21.31
CA THR A 192 -4.01 37.07 22.21
C THR A 192 -5.11 36.02 22.26
N GLY A 193 -6.38 36.42 22.15
CA GLY A 193 -7.51 35.50 22.15
C GLY A 193 -7.51 34.62 20.90
N SER A 194 -7.40 35.23 19.72
CA SER A 194 -7.34 34.50 18.46
C SER A 194 -6.17 33.53 18.39
N TYR A 195 -5.00 33.94 18.88
CA TYR A 195 -3.83 33.06 18.98
C TYR A 195 -4.10 31.87 19.90
N PHE A 196 -4.61 32.12 21.10
CA PHE A 196 -4.91 31.08 22.08
C PHE A 196 -5.96 30.09 21.60
N ASN A 197 -6.97 30.54 20.84
CA ASN A 197 -7.99 29.65 20.27
C ASN A 197 -7.39 28.61 19.33
N ARG A 198 -6.41 29.01 18.52
CA ARG A 198 -5.82 28.18 17.46
C ARG A 198 -4.70 27.27 17.96
N ILE A 199 -3.93 27.72 18.95
CA ILE A 199 -2.70 27.02 19.38
C ILE A 199 -2.95 25.60 19.93
N GLY A 200 -4.16 25.29 20.37
CA GLY A 200 -4.55 23.93 20.75
C GLY A 200 -4.45 22.91 19.61
N GLU A 201 -4.44 23.36 18.36
CA GLU A 201 -4.25 22.54 17.17
C GLU A 201 -2.77 22.40 16.76
N ASP A 202 -1.83 23.06 17.46
CA ASP A 202 -0.40 22.85 17.26
C ASP A 202 0.08 21.59 17.99
N SER A 203 0.43 20.57 17.22
CA SER A 203 0.97 19.32 17.75
C SER A 203 2.29 19.48 18.53
N SER A 204 3.11 20.51 18.25
CA SER A 204 4.38 20.74 18.96
C SER A 204 4.15 21.26 20.39
N MET A 205 2.98 21.87 20.62
CA MET A 205 2.61 22.49 21.88
C MET A 205 1.96 21.51 22.87
N ARG A 206 1.97 20.20 22.58
CA ARG A 206 1.48 19.14 23.49
C ARG A 206 2.10 19.20 24.87
N HIS A 207 3.36 19.65 24.99
CA HIS A 207 4.03 19.81 26.27
C HIS A 207 3.32 20.83 27.20
N LEU A 208 2.56 21.78 26.65
CA LEU A 208 1.72 22.69 27.43
C LEU A 208 0.58 21.97 28.16
N LEU A 209 0.15 20.82 27.66
CA LEU A 209 -0.87 19.99 28.33
C LEU A 209 -0.29 19.22 29.53
N ALA A 210 1.04 19.13 29.64
CA ALA A 210 1.72 18.40 30.70
C ALA A 210 2.15 19.30 31.88
N ILE A 211 1.88 20.60 31.83
CA ILE A 211 2.20 21.52 32.93
C ILE A 211 1.19 21.36 34.07
N TRP A 212 1.54 21.84 35.28
CA TRP A 212 0.73 21.68 36.50
C TRP A 212 -0.74 22.11 36.33
N ASN A 213 -0.97 23.21 35.60
CA ASN A 213 -2.31 23.70 35.24
C ASN A 213 -2.38 23.88 33.72
N PRO A 214 -2.82 22.86 32.97
CA PRO A 214 -2.86 22.96 31.52
C PRO A 214 -3.90 24.01 31.07
N PRO A 215 -3.60 24.79 30.01
CA PRO A 215 -4.58 25.70 29.43
C PRO A 215 -5.77 24.93 28.86
N LYS A 216 -6.98 25.49 29.02
CA LYS A 216 -8.20 24.95 28.41
C LYS A 216 -8.43 25.65 27.08
N PHE A 217 -8.18 24.95 25.98
CA PHE A 217 -8.46 25.46 24.64
C PHE A 217 -9.96 25.37 24.34
N PRO A 218 -10.52 26.31 23.56
CA PRO A 218 -11.92 26.27 23.18
C PRO A 218 -12.22 25.05 22.30
N GLU A 219 -13.38 24.43 22.52
CA GLU A 219 -13.87 23.35 21.66
C GLU A 219 -14.30 23.86 20.28
N GLU A 220 -14.78 25.11 20.23
CA GLU A 220 -15.24 25.79 19.01
C GLU A 220 -14.72 27.23 18.98
N PHE A 221 -14.37 27.70 17.78
CA PHE A 221 -14.00 29.09 17.58
C PHE A 221 -14.22 29.50 16.13
N GLU A 222 -14.40 30.81 15.94
CA GLU A 222 -14.38 31.44 14.63
C GLU A 222 -13.60 32.74 14.77
N ASN A 223 -12.50 32.84 14.04
CA ASN A 223 -11.59 33.96 14.12
C ASN A 223 -11.47 34.59 12.74
N GLU A 224 -11.60 35.90 12.65
CA GLU A 224 -11.24 36.59 11.41
C GLU A 224 -9.74 36.45 11.13
N ILE A 225 -9.39 36.35 9.85
CA ILE A 225 -8.00 36.38 9.39
C ILE A 225 -7.84 37.69 8.63
N ASP A 226 -7.15 38.66 9.22
CA ASP A 226 -6.86 39.94 8.56
C ASP A 226 -6.16 39.68 7.22
N GLU A 227 -6.64 40.32 6.15
CA GLU A 227 -6.07 40.22 4.82
C GLU A 227 -4.57 40.56 4.80
N LYS A 228 -4.10 41.43 5.71
CA LYS A 228 -2.66 41.72 5.88
C LYS A 228 -1.86 40.49 6.30
N ILE A 229 -2.44 39.59 7.11
CA ILE A 229 -1.81 38.32 7.48
C ILE A 229 -1.71 37.45 6.22
N VAL A 230 -2.82 37.25 5.50
CA VAL A 230 -2.85 36.44 4.26
C VAL A 230 -1.80 36.95 3.26
N ARG A 231 -1.79 38.25 2.96
CA ARG A 231 -0.82 38.88 2.05
C ARG A 231 0.63 38.72 2.52
N SER A 232 0.87 38.70 3.83
CA SER A 232 2.21 38.49 4.39
C SER A 232 2.70 37.06 4.17
N PHE A 233 1.81 36.07 4.31
CA PHE A 233 2.09 34.67 3.99
C PHE A 233 2.35 34.48 2.50
N GLU A 234 1.49 35.01 1.64
CA GLU A 234 1.68 34.96 0.18
C GLU A 234 3.02 35.60 -0.23
N ARG A 235 3.37 36.75 0.35
CA ARG A 235 4.67 37.40 0.10
C ARG A 235 5.85 36.54 0.56
N ALA A 236 5.75 35.97 1.76
CA ALA A 236 6.81 35.15 2.35
C ALA A 236 7.04 33.86 1.55
N SER A 237 5.95 33.13 1.23
CA SER A 237 5.97 31.93 0.39
C SER A 237 6.50 32.24 -1.02
N LYS A 238 6.02 33.31 -1.65
CA LYS A 238 6.50 33.73 -2.97
C LYS A 238 8.01 33.98 -2.96
N PHE A 239 8.50 34.77 -2.01
CA PHE A 239 9.95 35.00 -1.86
C PHE A 239 10.72 33.70 -1.64
N LEU A 240 10.25 32.85 -0.73
CA LEU A 240 10.90 31.58 -0.39
C LEU A 240 11.03 30.69 -1.64
N MET A 241 9.93 30.48 -2.36
CA MET A 241 9.89 29.58 -3.51
C MET A 241 10.59 30.15 -4.75
N GLU A 242 10.59 31.48 -4.95
CA GLU A 242 11.38 32.13 -6.00
C GLU A 242 12.89 31.96 -5.74
N GLU A 243 13.33 32.10 -4.49
CA GLU A 243 14.73 31.86 -4.14
C GLU A 243 15.12 30.38 -4.26
N MET A 244 14.24 29.45 -3.88
CA MET A 244 14.48 28.01 -4.11
C MET A 244 14.65 27.70 -5.60
N GLU A 245 13.78 28.25 -6.46
CA GLU A 245 13.89 28.07 -7.91
C GLU A 245 15.16 28.71 -8.49
N ASN A 246 15.60 29.85 -7.94
CA ASN A 246 16.87 30.46 -8.34
C ASN A 246 18.07 29.61 -7.91
N LEU A 247 17.99 28.95 -6.77
CA LEU A 247 19.01 28.00 -6.33
C LEU A 247 18.98 26.71 -7.12
N SER A 248 17.82 26.20 -7.54
CA SER A 248 17.73 24.95 -8.31
C SER A 248 18.42 25.07 -9.66
N LYS A 249 18.44 26.27 -10.26
CA LYS A 249 19.24 26.59 -11.46
C LYS A 249 20.76 26.51 -11.22
N LYS A 250 21.22 26.68 -9.98
CA LYS A 250 22.65 26.60 -9.58
C LYS A 250 23.04 25.22 -9.05
N PHE A 251 22.14 24.59 -8.31
CA PHE A 251 22.29 23.27 -7.69
C PHE A 251 21.33 22.30 -8.37
N SER A 252 21.57 22.02 -9.65
CA SER A 252 20.74 21.12 -10.44
C SER A 252 21.18 19.66 -10.25
N GLU A 253 20.22 18.76 -10.07
CA GLU A 253 20.44 17.32 -10.16
C GLU A 253 19.89 16.82 -11.52
N PRO A 254 20.74 16.29 -12.42
CA PRO A 254 20.30 15.86 -13.75
C PRO A 254 19.52 14.54 -13.76
N LEU A 255 19.32 13.93 -12.60
CA LEU A 255 18.65 12.64 -12.44
C LEU A 255 17.12 12.80 -12.34
N GLU A 256 16.39 11.87 -12.94
CA GLU A 256 14.93 11.82 -12.90
C GLU A 256 14.45 10.56 -12.15
N ILE A 257 13.53 10.74 -11.20
CA ILE A 257 12.83 9.63 -10.55
C ILE A 257 11.41 9.55 -11.11
N LEU A 258 11.09 8.39 -11.68
CA LEU A 258 9.76 7.98 -12.06
C LEU A 258 9.00 7.56 -10.81
N ILE A 259 7.94 8.28 -10.48
CA ILE A 259 7.16 8.02 -9.27
C ILE A 259 5.73 7.61 -9.57
N SER A 260 5.17 6.78 -8.71
CA SER A 260 3.75 6.47 -8.70
C SER A 260 3.28 6.23 -7.27
N GLY A 261 2.06 6.65 -6.95
CA GLY A 261 1.44 6.29 -5.69
C GLY A 261 1.25 4.78 -5.61
N HIS A 262 1.42 4.22 -4.42
CA HIS A 262 1.24 2.80 -4.17
C HIS A 262 0.67 2.59 -2.76
N SER A 263 -0.03 1.48 -2.57
CA SER A 263 -0.38 0.98 -1.25
C SER A 263 -0.26 -0.54 -1.29
N HIS A 264 0.86 -1.03 -0.78
CA HIS A 264 1.01 -2.46 -0.54
C HIS A 264 -0.04 -2.87 0.50
N ILE A 265 -0.83 -3.90 0.21
CA ILE A 265 -1.84 -4.43 1.13
C ILE A 265 -1.58 -5.91 1.24
N ASP A 266 -1.11 -6.35 2.41
CA ASP A 266 -0.92 -7.78 2.63
C ASP A 266 -2.25 -8.52 2.55
N TYR A 267 -2.26 -9.60 1.74
CA TYR A 267 -3.49 -10.36 1.52
C TYR A 267 -4.00 -10.94 2.85
N ALA A 268 -3.08 -11.43 3.68
CA ALA A 268 -3.31 -11.68 5.11
C ALA A 268 -1.98 -11.78 5.87
N TRP A 269 -1.81 -10.95 6.90
CA TRP A 269 -0.60 -10.93 7.73
C TRP A 269 -0.93 -10.87 9.22
N LEU A 270 -1.13 -9.67 9.75
CA LEU A 270 -1.51 -9.42 11.16
C LEU A 270 -3.02 -9.22 11.33
N TRP A 271 -3.80 -9.58 10.31
CA TRP A 271 -5.24 -9.55 10.27
C TRP A 271 -5.80 -10.66 9.37
N PRO A 272 -7.06 -11.10 9.56
CA PRO A 272 -7.72 -12.05 8.68
C PRO A 272 -8.02 -11.48 7.29
N ILE A 273 -8.25 -12.36 6.31
CA ILE A 273 -8.58 -12.00 4.92
C ILE A 273 -9.80 -11.04 4.84
N ASP A 274 -10.82 -11.26 5.67
CA ASP A 274 -12.02 -10.41 5.66
C ASP A 274 -11.73 -8.95 6.08
N GLU A 275 -10.69 -8.73 6.90
CA GLU A 275 -10.25 -7.37 7.21
C GLU A 275 -9.45 -6.75 6.06
N THR A 276 -8.69 -7.56 5.30
CA THR A 276 -8.04 -7.13 4.05
C THR A 276 -9.07 -6.59 3.06
N LYS A 277 -10.19 -7.31 2.87
CA LYS A 277 -11.29 -6.85 2.03
C LYS A 277 -11.77 -5.43 2.40
N ARG A 278 -11.84 -5.13 3.69
CA ARG A 278 -12.20 -3.80 4.20
C ARG A 278 -11.08 -2.77 4.07
N LYS A 279 -9.81 -3.19 4.15
CA LYS A 279 -8.64 -2.35 3.85
C LYS A 279 -8.62 -1.94 2.37
N ILE A 280 -8.97 -2.85 1.47
CA ILE A 280 -9.08 -2.56 0.03
C ILE A 280 -10.11 -1.44 -0.22
N VAL A 281 -11.32 -1.58 0.32
CA VAL A 281 -12.39 -0.58 0.14
C VAL A 281 -11.99 0.80 0.68
N ARG A 282 -11.41 0.87 1.88
CA ARG A 282 -11.04 2.16 2.49
C ARG A 282 -9.91 2.86 1.74
N THR A 283 -8.85 2.12 1.38
CA THR A 283 -7.69 2.65 0.68
C THR A 283 -8.05 3.10 -0.73
N PHE A 284 -8.85 2.32 -1.46
CA PHE A 284 -9.21 2.68 -2.82
C PHE A 284 -10.17 3.87 -2.87
N SER A 285 -11.04 4.00 -1.86
CA SER A 285 -11.87 5.19 -1.69
C SER A 285 -11.02 6.45 -1.47
N ASN A 286 -10.02 6.35 -0.60
CA ASN A 286 -9.07 7.44 -0.37
C ASN A 286 -8.29 7.81 -1.64
N VAL A 287 -7.72 6.84 -2.35
CA VAL A 287 -6.99 7.06 -3.61
C VAL A 287 -7.87 7.72 -4.67
N LEU A 288 -9.10 7.25 -4.87
CA LEU A 288 -10.03 7.84 -5.85
C LEU A 288 -10.38 9.29 -5.49
N ARG A 289 -10.61 9.57 -4.22
CA ARG A 289 -10.85 10.93 -3.72
C ARG A 289 -9.65 11.84 -4.02
N LEU A 290 -8.43 11.37 -3.80
CA LEU A 290 -7.21 12.11 -4.16
C LEU A 290 -7.08 12.31 -5.67
N MET A 291 -7.41 11.32 -6.50
CA MET A 291 -7.34 11.45 -7.96
C MET A 291 -8.23 12.56 -8.51
N ASP A 292 -9.40 12.74 -7.92
CA ASP A 292 -10.33 13.82 -8.29
C ASP A 292 -9.75 15.22 -7.98
N ASP A 293 -8.98 15.36 -6.89
CA ASP A 293 -8.41 16.63 -6.45
C ASP A 293 -7.05 16.94 -7.11
N TYR A 294 -6.27 15.92 -7.46
CA TYR A 294 -4.92 16.05 -8.03
C TYR A 294 -4.84 15.42 -9.42
N PRO A 295 -5.07 16.16 -10.53
CA PRO A 295 -5.18 15.59 -11.88
C PRO A 295 -3.93 14.85 -12.39
N LYS A 296 -2.75 15.24 -11.93
CA LYS A 296 -1.47 14.59 -12.28
C LYS A 296 -1.24 13.27 -11.52
N PHE A 297 -1.98 13.03 -10.43
CA PHE A 297 -1.78 11.86 -9.59
C PHE A 297 -1.99 10.57 -10.40
N ARG A 298 -1.03 9.66 -10.27
CA ARG A 298 -1.03 8.29 -10.77
C ARG A 298 -0.83 7.35 -9.60
N PHE A 299 -1.55 6.24 -9.63
CA PHE A 299 -1.50 5.20 -8.62
C PHE A 299 -1.29 3.86 -9.31
N LEU A 300 -0.43 3.01 -8.79
CA LEU A 300 -0.27 1.63 -9.24
C LEU A 300 -0.74 0.68 -8.14
N GLN A 301 -1.29 -0.46 -8.53
CA GLN A 301 -1.68 -1.51 -7.60
C GLN A 301 -1.58 -2.91 -8.20
N SER A 302 -1.04 -3.82 -7.39
CA SER A 302 -0.75 -5.21 -7.74
C SER A 302 -1.95 -6.15 -7.47
N SER A 303 -1.75 -7.44 -7.76
CA SER A 303 -2.60 -8.58 -7.36
C SER A 303 -4.03 -8.57 -7.91
N SER A 304 -4.36 -9.51 -8.79
CA SER A 304 -5.72 -9.62 -9.32
C SER A 304 -6.75 -9.92 -8.23
N ALA A 305 -6.38 -10.68 -7.18
CA ALA A 305 -7.25 -11.02 -6.06
C ALA A 305 -7.78 -9.78 -5.32
N ILE A 306 -6.99 -8.70 -5.22
CA ILE A 306 -7.42 -7.44 -4.59
C ILE A 306 -8.59 -6.82 -5.38
N TYR A 307 -8.51 -6.84 -6.71
CA TYR A 307 -9.57 -6.32 -7.56
C TYR A 307 -10.80 -7.24 -7.60
N GLU A 308 -10.60 -8.56 -7.56
CA GLU A 308 -11.69 -9.53 -7.40
C GLU A 308 -12.46 -9.28 -6.11
N ASP A 309 -11.75 -9.17 -4.98
CA ASP A 309 -12.35 -8.90 -3.68
C ASP A 309 -13.05 -7.53 -3.66
N LEU A 310 -12.46 -6.49 -4.29
CA LEU A 310 -13.15 -5.19 -4.44
C LEU A 310 -14.46 -5.31 -5.23
N LYS A 311 -14.47 -6.08 -6.32
CA LYS A 311 -15.65 -6.27 -7.17
C LYS A 311 -16.78 -6.95 -6.42
N GLU A 312 -16.45 -7.89 -5.53
CA GLU A 312 -17.41 -8.56 -4.65
C GLU A 312 -17.95 -7.62 -3.57
N GLU A 313 -17.06 -6.89 -2.88
CA GLU A 313 -17.42 -6.11 -1.68
C GLU A 313 -18.02 -4.73 -2.00
N ALA A 314 -17.56 -4.10 -3.07
CA ALA A 314 -17.94 -2.74 -3.44
C ALA A 314 -17.96 -2.55 -4.97
N PRO A 315 -18.95 -3.15 -5.69
CA PRO A 315 -19.00 -3.13 -7.15
C PRO A 315 -19.03 -1.72 -7.75
N ASP A 316 -19.74 -0.77 -7.12
CA ASP A 316 -19.75 0.63 -7.55
C ASP A 316 -18.37 1.29 -7.45
N LEU A 317 -17.57 0.91 -6.44
CA LEU A 317 -16.21 1.40 -6.25
C LEU A 317 -15.28 0.76 -7.28
N PHE A 318 -15.44 -0.54 -7.56
CA PHE A 318 -14.74 -1.25 -8.63
C PHE A 318 -14.93 -0.58 -9.99
N GLU A 319 -16.16 -0.20 -10.37
CA GLU A 319 -16.39 0.48 -11.64
C GLU A 319 -15.71 1.86 -11.73
N LYS A 320 -15.61 2.58 -10.59
CA LYS A 320 -14.81 3.83 -10.54
C LYS A 320 -13.32 3.55 -10.75
N VAL A 321 -12.78 2.52 -10.10
CA VAL A 321 -11.38 2.09 -10.30
C VAL A 321 -11.16 1.70 -11.77
N ARG A 322 -12.02 0.86 -12.33
CA ARG A 322 -11.98 0.45 -13.75
C ARG A 322 -11.95 1.63 -14.70
N LYS A 323 -12.78 2.65 -14.45
CA LYS A 323 -12.75 3.90 -15.23
C LYS A 323 -11.38 4.60 -15.14
N ARG A 324 -10.78 4.68 -13.95
CA ARG A 324 -9.44 5.27 -13.76
C ARG A 324 -8.32 4.44 -14.39
N VAL A 325 -8.50 3.12 -14.47
CA VAL A 325 -7.57 2.23 -15.19
C VAL A 325 -7.61 2.51 -16.70
N ILE A 326 -8.81 2.54 -17.28
CA ILE A 326 -9.01 2.85 -18.72
C ILE A 326 -8.51 4.26 -19.06
N GLU A 327 -8.70 5.23 -18.16
CA GLU A 327 -8.17 6.60 -18.29
C GLU A 327 -6.63 6.65 -18.21
N GLY A 328 -5.98 5.60 -17.70
CA GLY A 328 -4.54 5.54 -17.50
C GLY A 328 -4.06 6.33 -16.29
N ARG A 329 -4.93 6.60 -15.32
CA ARG A 329 -4.58 7.22 -14.03
C ARG A 329 -4.33 6.21 -12.91
N TRP A 330 -4.87 5.02 -13.07
CA TRP A 330 -4.65 3.86 -12.23
C TRP A 330 -3.95 2.78 -13.05
N GLU A 331 -2.80 2.31 -12.59
CA GLU A 331 -2.01 1.28 -13.26
C GLU A 331 -2.19 -0.07 -12.56
N THR A 332 -2.53 -1.10 -13.34
CA THR A 332 -2.52 -2.49 -12.88
C THR A 332 -1.13 -3.09 -13.15
N ILE A 333 -0.48 -3.61 -12.12
CA ILE A 333 0.89 -4.17 -12.22
C ILE A 333 0.97 -5.56 -11.57
N GLY A 334 2.07 -6.28 -11.74
CA GLY A 334 2.34 -7.56 -11.08
C GLY A 334 1.97 -8.78 -11.93
N GLY A 335 0.79 -8.77 -12.56
CA GLY A 335 0.37 -9.83 -13.48
C GLY A 335 0.07 -11.18 -12.82
N SER A 336 -0.05 -11.25 -11.49
CA SER A 336 -0.31 -12.47 -10.72
C SER A 336 -1.59 -12.38 -9.89
N VAL A 337 -2.08 -13.53 -9.37
CA VAL A 337 -3.26 -13.56 -8.50
C VAL A 337 -3.01 -12.80 -7.21
N VAL A 338 -1.88 -13.08 -6.56
CA VAL A 338 -1.39 -12.34 -5.39
C VAL A 338 0.10 -12.04 -5.54
N GLU A 339 0.66 -11.20 -4.68
CA GLU A 339 2.11 -11.13 -4.49
C GLU A 339 2.59 -12.41 -3.77
N PHE A 340 2.91 -13.43 -4.56
CA PHE A 340 3.14 -14.79 -4.08
C PHE A 340 4.55 -15.00 -3.49
N ASP A 341 4.70 -16.06 -2.70
CA ASP A 341 6.02 -16.60 -2.35
C ASP A 341 6.68 -17.25 -3.58
N ALA A 342 7.90 -16.85 -3.92
CA ALA A 342 8.56 -17.29 -5.16
C ALA A 342 9.49 -18.51 -4.98
N ASN A 343 9.45 -19.19 -3.82
CA ASN A 343 10.37 -20.30 -3.53
C ASN A 343 9.65 -21.63 -3.22
N LEU A 344 8.59 -21.58 -2.42
CA LEU A 344 7.89 -22.76 -1.91
C LEU A 344 6.88 -23.38 -2.88
N PRO A 345 6.11 -22.61 -3.69
CA PRO A 345 5.17 -23.18 -4.64
C PRO A 345 5.85 -24.07 -5.70
N SER A 346 5.10 -25.03 -6.25
CA SER A 346 5.53 -25.76 -7.45
C SER A 346 5.65 -24.83 -8.67
N GLY A 347 6.42 -25.26 -9.69
CA GLY A 347 6.48 -24.53 -10.97
C GLY A 347 5.11 -24.33 -11.61
N GLU A 348 4.22 -25.34 -11.55
CA GLU A 348 2.85 -25.23 -12.05
C GLU A 348 2.06 -24.18 -11.27
N SER A 349 2.19 -24.12 -9.94
CA SER A 349 1.57 -23.07 -9.12
C SER A 349 2.04 -21.67 -9.55
N LEU A 350 3.33 -21.48 -9.82
CA LEU A 350 3.87 -20.21 -10.32
C LEU A 350 3.31 -19.86 -11.71
N VAL A 351 3.19 -20.85 -12.61
CA VAL A 351 2.50 -20.66 -13.91
C VAL A 351 1.05 -20.25 -13.69
N ARG A 352 0.34 -20.89 -12.75
CA ARG A 352 -1.07 -20.57 -12.43
C ARG A 352 -1.23 -19.19 -11.80
N GLN A 353 -0.29 -18.74 -10.96
CA GLN A 353 -0.28 -17.36 -10.46
C GLN A 353 -0.36 -16.36 -11.62
N PHE A 354 0.49 -16.52 -12.63
CA PHE A 354 0.49 -15.65 -13.80
C PHE A 354 -0.68 -15.89 -14.75
N LEU A 355 -1.06 -17.14 -14.99
CA LEU A 355 -2.16 -17.46 -15.92
C LEU A 355 -3.48 -16.83 -15.46
N TYR A 356 -3.86 -17.06 -14.20
CA TYR A 356 -5.10 -16.52 -13.64
C TYR A 356 -5.02 -15.01 -13.45
N GLY A 357 -3.87 -14.49 -12.98
CA GLY A 357 -3.64 -13.04 -12.82
C GLY A 357 -3.76 -12.29 -14.15
N GLN A 358 -3.00 -12.71 -15.17
CA GLN A 358 -3.04 -12.06 -16.50
C GLN A 358 -4.42 -12.16 -17.16
N ARG A 359 -5.09 -13.32 -17.06
CA ARG A 359 -6.46 -13.47 -17.59
C ARG A 359 -7.46 -12.54 -16.92
N PHE A 360 -7.33 -12.32 -15.61
CA PHE A 360 -8.17 -11.36 -14.90
C PHE A 360 -7.94 -9.94 -15.43
N PHE A 361 -6.68 -9.48 -15.49
CA PHE A 361 -6.39 -8.12 -15.96
C PHE A 361 -6.83 -7.90 -17.42
N GLU A 362 -6.58 -8.88 -18.29
CA GLU A 362 -7.02 -8.85 -19.68
C GLU A 362 -8.55 -8.79 -19.80
N ARG A 363 -9.28 -9.58 -18.99
CA ARG A 363 -10.75 -9.61 -19.03
C ARG A 363 -11.38 -8.31 -18.50
N GLU A 364 -10.90 -7.80 -17.37
CA GLU A 364 -11.55 -6.67 -16.69
C GLU A 364 -11.10 -5.30 -17.24
N PHE A 365 -9.85 -5.20 -17.69
CA PHE A 365 -9.22 -3.93 -18.09
C PHE A 365 -8.70 -3.90 -19.53
N GLY A 366 -8.66 -5.05 -20.22
CA GLY A 366 -8.29 -5.13 -21.64
C GLY A 366 -6.78 -5.12 -21.92
N GLU A 367 -5.93 -5.15 -20.89
CA GLU A 367 -4.47 -5.19 -21.02
C GLU A 367 -3.87 -6.24 -20.08
N ARG A 368 -2.79 -6.89 -20.52
CA ARG A 368 -1.93 -7.74 -19.66
C ARG A 368 -0.82 -6.90 -19.03
N CYS A 369 -0.44 -7.24 -17.81
CA CYS A 369 0.70 -6.62 -17.13
C CYS A 369 2.01 -7.00 -17.82
N ARG A 370 2.94 -6.04 -17.92
CA ARG A 370 4.27 -6.22 -18.55
C ARG A 370 5.42 -6.27 -17.55
N VAL A 371 5.12 -5.96 -16.30
CA VAL A 371 6.06 -5.90 -15.18
C VAL A 371 5.56 -6.87 -14.12
N CYS A 372 6.41 -7.82 -13.74
CA CYS A 372 6.22 -8.58 -12.53
C CYS A 372 6.67 -7.71 -11.34
N TYR A 373 5.83 -7.61 -10.33
CA TYR A 373 6.00 -6.68 -9.21
C TYR A 373 5.79 -7.46 -7.93
N LEU A 374 6.89 -7.73 -7.22
CA LEU A 374 6.94 -8.50 -5.98
C LEU A 374 7.83 -7.75 -4.97
N PRO A 375 7.36 -6.61 -4.43
CA PRO A 375 8.15 -5.75 -3.57
C PRO A 375 8.58 -6.44 -2.27
N ASP A 376 7.74 -7.31 -1.71
CA ASP A 376 7.94 -7.87 -0.35
C ASP A 376 8.19 -9.39 -0.27
N THR A 377 8.34 -10.08 -1.39
CA THR A 377 8.58 -11.53 -1.43
C THR A 377 9.97 -11.93 -0.90
N PHE A 378 10.04 -13.05 -0.17
CA PHE A 378 11.24 -13.50 0.53
C PHE A 378 12.21 -14.32 -0.33
N GLY A 379 12.84 -13.65 -1.30
CA GLY A 379 13.78 -14.24 -2.26
C GLY A 379 13.08 -14.82 -3.51
N PHE A 380 13.84 -15.12 -4.56
CA PHE A 380 13.26 -15.48 -5.86
C PHE A 380 14.01 -16.62 -6.56
N THR A 381 13.26 -17.68 -6.90
CA THR A 381 13.79 -18.85 -7.62
C THR A 381 14.40 -18.49 -8.98
N TRP A 382 15.50 -19.15 -9.32
CA TRP A 382 16.24 -18.95 -10.58
C TRP A 382 15.45 -19.33 -11.86
N SER A 383 14.32 -20.02 -11.72
CA SER A 383 13.42 -20.36 -12.84
C SER A 383 12.44 -19.24 -13.20
N LEU A 384 12.26 -18.23 -12.33
CA LEU A 384 11.25 -17.19 -12.49
C LEU A 384 11.39 -16.35 -13.78
N PRO A 385 12.61 -16.02 -14.28
CA PRO A 385 12.77 -15.29 -15.54
C PRO A 385 12.05 -15.92 -16.74
N GLN A 386 12.13 -17.24 -16.87
CA GLN A 386 11.44 -17.99 -17.93
C GLN A 386 9.92 -17.85 -17.80
N LEU A 387 9.40 -18.10 -16.59
CA LEU A 387 7.96 -18.03 -16.31
C LEU A 387 7.38 -16.62 -16.53
N MET A 388 8.12 -15.58 -16.09
CA MET A 388 7.72 -14.19 -16.31
C MET A 388 7.64 -13.87 -17.80
N LYS A 389 8.65 -14.26 -18.57
CA LYS A 389 8.73 -13.99 -20.01
C LYS A 389 7.61 -14.68 -20.78
N ASP A 390 7.31 -15.94 -20.45
CA ASP A 390 6.20 -16.70 -21.04
C ASP A 390 4.83 -16.08 -20.70
N ALA A 391 4.70 -15.50 -19.50
CA ALA A 391 3.54 -14.71 -19.10
C ALA A 391 3.50 -13.30 -19.73
N GLY A 392 4.46 -12.95 -20.58
CA GLY A 392 4.52 -11.66 -21.28
C GLY A 392 5.17 -10.52 -20.49
N MET A 393 5.78 -10.81 -19.35
CA MET A 393 6.46 -9.82 -18.50
C MET A 393 7.97 -9.86 -18.71
N ARG A 394 8.56 -8.73 -19.10
CA ARG A 394 10.01 -8.61 -19.41
C ARG A 394 10.78 -7.83 -18.36
N TYR A 395 10.05 -7.23 -17.43
CA TYR A 395 10.59 -6.41 -16.37
C TYR A 395 10.17 -7.00 -15.03
N PHE A 396 11.07 -6.93 -14.06
CA PHE A 396 10.84 -7.37 -12.70
C PHE A 396 11.21 -6.25 -11.74
N ILE A 397 10.33 -5.96 -10.78
CA ILE A 397 10.54 -4.93 -9.78
C ILE A 397 10.35 -5.55 -8.39
N THR A 398 11.33 -5.34 -7.52
CA THR A 398 11.33 -5.81 -6.14
C THR A 398 12.13 -4.88 -5.22
N THR A 399 12.10 -5.11 -3.90
CA THR A 399 12.85 -4.34 -2.90
C THR A 399 13.59 -5.21 -1.86
N LYS A 400 13.11 -6.44 -1.62
CA LYS A 400 13.50 -7.22 -0.42
C LYS A 400 14.97 -7.62 -0.35
N LEU A 401 15.68 -7.69 -1.48
CA LEU A 401 17.11 -8.04 -1.52
C LEU A 401 18.01 -7.04 -0.80
N ASP A 402 17.53 -5.82 -0.52
CA ASP A 402 18.27 -4.86 0.31
C ASP A 402 18.31 -5.23 1.79
N TRP A 403 17.54 -6.24 2.20
CA TRP A 403 17.44 -6.70 3.58
C TRP A 403 18.40 -7.85 3.91
N ASN A 404 19.33 -8.19 3.00
CA ASN A 404 20.35 -9.20 3.24
C ASN A 404 21.14 -8.92 4.54
N ASP A 405 21.33 -9.96 5.36
CA ASP A 405 21.94 -9.84 6.69
C ASP A 405 23.48 -9.76 6.66
N LYS A 406 24.13 -10.23 5.58
CA LYS A 406 25.60 -10.19 5.41
C LYS A 406 26.02 -9.37 4.20
N ASN A 407 25.52 -9.69 3.01
CA ASN A 407 26.00 -9.14 1.75
C ASN A 407 25.01 -8.13 1.16
N LYS A 408 25.45 -6.87 1.09
CA LYS A 408 24.68 -5.84 0.38
C LYS A 408 24.59 -6.19 -1.10
N PHE A 409 23.37 -6.27 -1.63
CA PHE A 409 23.17 -6.56 -3.05
C PHE A 409 23.78 -5.43 -3.92
N PRO A 410 24.62 -5.76 -4.92
CA PRO A 410 25.49 -4.78 -5.57
C PRO A 410 24.79 -3.93 -6.64
N HIS A 411 23.68 -4.42 -7.20
CA HIS A 411 23.04 -3.81 -8.36
C HIS A 411 21.67 -3.24 -8.05
N ARG A 412 21.27 -2.24 -8.83
CA ARG A 412 19.94 -1.61 -8.74
C ARG A 412 19.17 -1.81 -10.03
N TRP A 413 19.79 -1.46 -11.15
CA TRP A 413 19.39 -1.96 -12.47
C TRP A 413 20.32 -3.08 -12.91
N PHE A 414 19.78 -4.21 -13.34
CA PHE A 414 20.55 -5.36 -13.83
C PHE A 414 19.69 -6.26 -14.73
N ILE A 415 20.35 -7.14 -15.48
CA ILE A 415 19.71 -8.22 -16.21
C ILE A 415 19.75 -9.46 -15.33
N TRP A 416 18.60 -10.08 -15.05
CA TRP A 416 18.55 -11.37 -14.38
C TRP A 416 18.40 -12.47 -15.43
N ARG A 417 19.41 -13.35 -15.50
CA ARG A 417 19.41 -14.51 -16.37
C ARG A 417 18.91 -15.73 -15.59
N GLY A 418 17.84 -16.34 -16.07
CA GLY A 418 17.28 -17.58 -15.54
C GLY A 418 18.11 -18.81 -15.91
N LEU A 419 17.81 -19.93 -15.25
CA LEU A 419 18.51 -21.21 -15.43
C LEU A 419 18.61 -21.68 -16.90
N ASP A 420 17.62 -21.34 -17.73
CA ASP A 420 17.54 -21.68 -19.16
C ASP A 420 18.23 -20.67 -20.09
N GLY A 421 18.83 -19.61 -19.53
CA GLY A 421 19.39 -18.49 -20.26
C GLY A 421 18.39 -17.37 -20.59
N THR A 422 17.13 -17.47 -20.15
CA THR A 422 16.15 -16.40 -20.36
C THR A 422 16.52 -15.17 -19.54
N GLU A 423 16.55 -14.00 -20.18
CA GLU A 423 16.88 -12.73 -19.53
C GLU A 423 15.66 -11.82 -19.34
N VAL A 424 15.57 -11.20 -18.16
CA VAL A 424 14.62 -10.13 -17.82
C VAL A 424 15.37 -8.94 -17.21
N VAL A 425 14.82 -7.73 -17.33
CA VAL A 425 15.40 -6.53 -16.73
C VAL A 425 14.83 -6.33 -15.32
N VAL A 426 15.70 -6.17 -14.33
CA VAL A 426 15.31 -5.99 -12.94
C VAL A 426 15.62 -4.58 -12.46
N ASN A 427 14.67 -4.01 -11.72
CA ASN A 427 14.89 -2.83 -10.88
C ASN A 427 14.68 -3.20 -9.40
N LEU A 428 15.73 -3.03 -8.61
CA LEU A 428 15.73 -3.14 -7.15
C LEU A 428 15.74 -1.73 -6.57
N PHE A 429 14.57 -1.10 -6.46
CA PHE A 429 14.53 0.26 -5.95
C PHE A 429 14.57 0.29 -4.42
N HIS A 430 15.28 1.29 -3.91
CA HIS A 430 15.52 1.51 -2.49
C HIS A 430 15.27 2.97 -2.14
N GLY A 431 14.40 3.19 -1.16
CA GLY A 431 14.31 4.42 -0.38
C GLY A 431 14.48 4.08 1.10
N LYS A 432 14.63 5.09 1.95
CA LYS A 432 14.65 4.94 3.41
C LYS A 432 13.46 4.14 3.94
N HIS A 433 12.34 4.26 3.23
CA HIS A 433 11.08 3.57 3.51
C HIS A 433 10.71 2.51 2.44
N ASN A 434 11.68 2.00 1.68
CA ASN A 434 11.47 1.04 0.58
C ASN A 434 10.39 1.49 -0.41
N TYR A 435 9.33 0.70 -0.60
CA TYR A 435 8.16 0.99 -1.44
C TYR A 435 7.12 1.91 -0.82
N ASN A 436 7.35 2.35 0.42
CA ASN A 436 6.48 3.24 1.19
C ASN A 436 7.10 4.64 1.34
N SER A 437 7.67 5.20 0.26
CA SER A 437 8.28 6.53 0.33
C SER A 437 7.29 7.57 0.85
N ASN A 438 7.76 8.50 1.67
CA ASN A 438 6.95 9.61 2.17
C ASN A 438 7.14 10.91 1.37
N LEU A 439 7.89 10.85 0.26
CA LEU A 439 8.29 11.99 -0.57
C LEU A 439 8.89 13.16 0.21
N LYS A 440 9.52 12.91 1.36
CA LYS A 440 10.31 13.94 2.05
C LYS A 440 11.73 13.99 1.49
N PRO A 441 12.40 15.14 1.55
CA PRO A 441 13.77 15.30 1.08
C PRO A 441 14.77 14.29 1.64
N ASP A 442 14.61 13.86 2.90
CA ASP A 442 15.51 12.88 3.51
C ASP A 442 15.47 11.52 2.81
N ASP A 443 14.27 11.03 2.53
CA ASP A 443 14.04 9.77 1.84
C ASP A 443 14.55 9.81 0.38
N LEU A 444 14.27 10.91 -0.34
CA LEU A 444 14.74 11.08 -1.71
C LEU A 444 16.26 11.25 -1.83
N ILE A 445 16.91 11.94 -0.88
CA ILE A 445 18.37 12.05 -0.85
C ILE A 445 19.02 10.70 -0.53
N GLU A 446 18.44 9.92 0.38
CA GLU A 446 18.91 8.56 0.68
C GLU A 446 18.79 7.64 -0.54
N HIS A 447 17.65 7.70 -1.22
CA HIS A 447 17.42 7.02 -2.49
C HIS A 447 18.47 7.42 -3.55
N LEU A 448 18.74 8.71 -3.73
CA LEU A 448 19.74 9.21 -4.68
C LEU A 448 21.16 8.76 -4.35
N LYS A 449 21.55 8.78 -3.07
CA LYS A 449 22.87 8.34 -2.62
C LYS A 449 23.08 6.86 -2.95
N ASP A 450 22.07 6.04 -2.69
CA ASP A 450 22.13 4.62 -3.03
C ASP A 450 22.13 4.37 -4.54
N TRP A 451 21.26 5.07 -5.29
CA TRP A 451 21.21 4.97 -6.74
C TRP A 451 22.55 5.30 -7.40
N LYS A 452 23.14 6.48 -7.10
CA LYS A 452 24.44 6.89 -7.66
C LYS A 452 25.55 5.86 -7.38
N ARG A 453 25.46 5.13 -6.27
CA ARG A 453 26.41 4.08 -5.89
C ARG A 453 26.22 2.79 -6.71
N ARG A 454 24.98 2.36 -6.95
CA ARG A 454 24.66 1.03 -7.55
C ARG A 454 24.34 1.05 -9.04
N SER A 455 24.01 2.20 -9.61
CA SER A 455 23.74 2.36 -11.05
C SER A 455 24.18 3.74 -11.56
N PRO A 456 25.50 4.06 -11.49
CA PRO A 456 26.02 5.39 -11.83
C PRO A 456 25.83 5.80 -13.29
N ASN A 457 25.62 4.84 -14.20
CA ASN A 457 25.46 5.08 -15.63
C ASN A 457 23.99 5.16 -16.08
N VAL A 458 23.04 5.01 -15.15
CA VAL A 458 21.60 5.08 -15.43
C VAL A 458 21.07 6.39 -14.88
N PHE A 459 20.37 7.17 -15.71
CA PHE A 459 19.89 8.53 -15.37
C PHE A 459 18.40 8.61 -14.99
N HIS A 460 17.72 7.46 -14.94
CA HIS A 460 16.33 7.33 -14.49
C HIS A 460 16.22 6.21 -13.47
N ASP A 461 15.34 6.38 -12.48
CA ASP A 461 15.03 5.32 -11.54
C ASP A 461 13.56 5.34 -11.10
N ILE A 462 13.11 4.30 -10.40
CA ILE A 462 11.70 4.14 -10.00
C ILE A 462 11.57 4.28 -8.49
N LEU A 463 10.50 4.92 -8.04
CA LEU A 463 10.12 4.96 -6.62
C LEU A 463 8.60 4.95 -6.48
N THR A 464 8.11 4.19 -5.51
CA THR A 464 6.71 4.26 -5.10
C THR A 464 6.57 5.00 -3.79
N PHE A 465 5.44 5.69 -3.61
CA PHE A 465 5.16 6.46 -2.40
C PHE A 465 3.76 6.20 -1.86
N GLY A 466 3.60 6.41 -0.56
CA GLY A 466 2.39 6.11 0.19
C GLY A 466 2.65 5.20 1.38
N TYR A 467 1.62 4.99 2.19
CA TYR A 467 1.67 4.04 3.30
C TYR A 467 1.10 2.68 2.84
N GLY A 468 1.85 1.62 3.09
CA GLY A 468 1.54 0.25 2.69
C GLY A 468 1.57 -0.71 3.87
N ASP A 469 1.77 -1.99 3.55
CA ASP A 469 1.76 -3.18 4.42
C ASP A 469 0.35 -3.46 4.96
N GLY A 470 -0.35 -2.45 5.51
CA GLY A 470 -1.74 -2.54 5.96
C GLY A 470 -2.75 -1.66 5.21
N GLY A 471 -2.37 -1.10 4.06
CA GLY A 471 -3.17 -0.12 3.32
C GLY A 471 -2.89 1.34 3.69
N GLY A 472 -3.76 2.25 3.25
CA GLY A 472 -3.69 3.69 3.46
C GLY A 472 -3.38 4.46 2.17
N GLY A 473 -2.24 4.13 1.58
CA GLY A 473 -1.75 4.74 0.35
C GLY A 473 -1.22 6.16 0.55
N PRO A 474 -1.12 6.94 -0.55
CA PRO A 474 -0.63 8.31 -0.50
C PRO A 474 -1.50 9.27 0.32
N THR A 475 -0.86 10.28 0.93
CA THR A 475 -1.57 11.38 1.61
C THR A 475 -1.65 12.62 0.72
N GLU A 476 -2.55 13.55 1.07
CA GLU A 476 -2.63 14.87 0.44
C GLU A 476 -1.29 15.63 0.58
N GLU A 477 -0.63 15.53 1.73
CA GLU A 477 0.67 16.17 1.96
C GLU A 477 1.73 15.71 0.95
N MET A 478 1.78 14.41 0.64
CA MET A 478 2.72 13.88 -0.35
C MET A 478 2.47 14.47 -1.75
N LEU A 479 1.20 14.62 -2.13
CA LEU A 479 0.81 15.20 -3.42
C LEU A 479 1.07 16.72 -3.47
N GLU A 480 0.87 17.42 -2.36
CA GLU A 480 1.24 18.82 -2.22
C GLU A 480 2.77 19.01 -2.29
N TYR A 481 3.56 18.11 -1.71
CA TYR A 481 5.02 18.14 -1.86
C TYR A 481 5.42 17.92 -3.32
N TYR A 482 4.82 16.94 -4.01
CA TYR A 482 5.08 16.68 -5.42
C TYR A 482 4.94 17.94 -6.30
N GLU A 483 3.88 18.73 -6.12
CA GLU A 483 3.66 19.96 -6.91
C GLU A 483 4.71 21.07 -6.65
N ARG A 484 5.52 20.93 -5.60
CA ARG A 484 6.57 21.91 -5.21
C ARG A 484 7.98 21.46 -5.58
N TYR A 485 8.20 20.18 -5.86
CA TYR A 485 9.54 19.60 -6.00
C TYR A 485 10.37 20.18 -7.13
N ASP A 486 9.75 20.57 -8.26
CA ASP A 486 10.43 21.16 -9.41
C ASP A 486 11.21 22.46 -9.07
N LYS A 487 10.89 23.10 -7.94
CA LYS A 487 11.54 24.33 -7.48
C LYS A 487 12.66 24.09 -6.48
N LEU A 488 12.83 22.87 -5.95
CA LEU A 488 13.79 22.62 -4.87
C LEU A 488 15.22 22.43 -5.41
N PRO A 489 16.24 23.09 -4.81
CA PRO A 489 17.63 22.88 -5.18
C PRO A 489 18.17 21.54 -4.68
N GLY A 490 19.05 20.92 -5.48
CA GLY A 490 19.74 19.68 -5.13
C GLY A 490 18.86 18.42 -5.11
N MET A 491 17.61 18.54 -5.58
CA MET A 491 16.66 17.43 -5.65
C MET A 491 16.54 16.90 -7.07
N PRO A 492 16.29 15.58 -7.25
CA PRO A 492 16.09 15.00 -8.56
C PRO A 492 14.74 15.45 -9.11
N LYS A 493 14.61 15.46 -10.44
CA LYS A 493 13.33 15.73 -11.07
C LYS A 493 12.38 14.57 -10.77
N LEU A 494 11.18 14.87 -10.26
CA LEU A 494 10.16 13.86 -10.02
C LEU A 494 9.15 13.86 -11.15
N ARG A 495 8.83 12.69 -11.71
CA ARG A 495 7.80 12.56 -12.75
C ARG A 495 6.81 11.48 -12.37
N MET A 496 5.56 11.89 -12.15
CA MET A 496 4.45 10.98 -11.88
C MET A 496 4.05 10.21 -13.15
N VAL A 497 4.11 8.88 -13.12
CA VAL A 497 3.96 8.04 -14.34
C VAL A 497 3.23 6.72 -14.07
N ASN A 498 2.85 6.02 -15.15
CA ASN A 498 2.59 4.59 -15.13
C ASN A 498 3.91 3.87 -15.41
N VAL A 499 4.44 3.16 -14.41
CA VAL A 499 5.79 2.58 -14.38
C VAL A 499 5.99 1.59 -15.54
N SER A 500 5.02 0.71 -15.78
CA SER A 500 5.09 -0.31 -16.83
C SER A 500 5.16 0.26 -18.25
N LYS A 501 4.56 1.44 -18.48
CA LYS A 501 4.58 2.11 -19.79
C LYS A 501 5.83 2.94 -20.01
N GLU A 502 6.42 3.48 -18.94
CA GLU A 502 7.61 4.33 -19.03
C GLU A 502 8.92 3.54 -18.99
N ILE A 503 8.97 2.41 -18.27
CA ILE A 503 10.19 1.58 -18.18
C ILE A 503 10.69 1.11 -19.54
N GLU A 504 9.77 0.82 -20.48
CA GLU A 504 10.08 0.42 -21.86
C GLU A 504 10.76 1.53 -22.68
N LYS A 505 10.61 2.79 -22.27
CA LYS A 505 11.16 3.95 -22.96
C LYS A 505 12.52 4.35 -22.42
N LEU A 506 12.95 3.74 -21.31
CA LEU A 506 14.21 4.05 -20.67
C LEU A 506 15.37 3.47 -21.47
N LYS A 507 16.44 4.26 -21.60
CA LYS A 507 17.71 3.80 -22.13
C LYS A 507 18.45 3.06 -21.02
N LEU A 508 18.28 1.75 -21.01
CA LEU A 508 18.94 0.83 -20.09
C LEU A 508 20.02 0.07 -20.88
N GLU A 509 21.20 0.67 -20.97
CA GLU A 509 22.35 0.13 -21.68
C GLU A 509 23.40 -0.37 -20.67
N ASP A 510 24.23 -1.33 -21.07
CA ASP A 510 25.37 -1.85 -20.30
C ASP A 510 25.03 -2.29 -18.86
N LEU A 511 23.84 -2.87 -18.67
CA LEU A 511 23.42 -3.41 -17.38
C LEU A 511 24.25 -4.66 -16.99
N PRO A 512 24.66 -4.79 -15.71
CA PRO A 512 25.32 -6.00 -15.24
C PRO A 512 24.36 -7.19 -15.30
N ILE A 513 24.89 -8.39 -15.52
CA ILE A 513 24.11 -9.63 -15.54
C ILE A 513 24.27 -10.33 -14.18
N TRP A 514 23.14 -10.67 -13.56
CA TRP A 514 23.05 -11.61 -12.45
C TRP A 514 22.62 -12.98 -12.99
N ASP A 515 23.50 -13.97 -12.88
CA ASP A 515 23.34 -15.32 -13.44
C ASP A 515 23.29 -16.36 -12.31
N ASP A 516 22.35 -16.16 -11.39
CA ASP A 516 22.11 -17.02 -10.24
C ASP A 516 20.69 -16.76 -9.69
N GLU A 517 20.28 -17.51 -8.68
CA GLU A 517 19.12 -17.20 -7.85
C GLU A 517 19.25 -15.81 -7.21
N LEU A 518 18.13 -15.10 -7.06
CA LEU A 518 18.09 -13.90 -6.22
C LEU A 518 17.83 -14.32 -4.77
N TYR A 519 18.88 -14.86 -4.16
CA TYR A 519 18.86 -15.37 -2.81
C TYR A 519 18.72 -14.23 -1.78
N LEU A 520 17.69 -14.32 -0.92
CA LEU A 520 17.53 -13.43 0.23
C LEU A 520 18.18 -14.06 1.45
N GLU A 521 19.20 -13.40 2.00
CA GLU A 521 19.96 -13.91 3.14
C GLU A 521 19.21 -13.78 4.47
N LEU A 522 18.06 -13.10 4.47
CA LEU A 522 17.16 -12.91 5.60
C LEU A 522 15.96 -13.89 5.56
N HIS A 523 15.24 -14.01 6.66
CA HIS A 523 13.97 -14.74 6.77
C HIS A 523 14.02 -16.26 6.50
N ARG A 524 15.20 -16.91 6.48
CA ARG A 524 15.35 -18.37 6.23
C ARG A 524 14.46 -19.30 7.09
N GLY A 525 14.00 -18.85 8.26
CA GLY A 525 13.05 -19.61 9.08
C GLY A 525 11.70 -19.85 8.41
N THR A 526 11.34 -19.05 7.40
CA THR A 526 10.11 -19.20 6.63
C THR A 526 10.07 -20.48 5.79
N TYR A 527 11.21 -21.12 5.53
CA TYR A 527 11.23 -22.41 4.82
C TYR A 527 10.74 -23.57 5.69
N THR A 528 10.80 -23.46 7.02
CA THR A 528 10.50 -24.57 7.95
C THR A 528 9.30 -24.31 8.87
N ASN A 529 9.00 -23.04 9.20
CA ASN A 529 7.85 -22.72 10.04
C ASN A 529 6.52 -23.13 9.37
N GLN A 530 5.45 -23.29 10.15
CA GLN A 530 4.11 -23.63 9.65
C GLN A 530 4.11 -24.87 8.72
N ALA A 531 4.76 -25.95 9.17
CA ALA A 531 4.91 -27.18 8.38
C ALA A 531 3.56 -27.78 7.95
N LYS A 532 2.48 -27.63 8.76
CA LYS A 532 1.13 -28.07 8.37
C LYS A 532 0.64 -27.34 7.11
N MET A 533 0.84 -26.02 7.04
CA MET A 533 0.46 -25.20 5.89
C MET A 533 1.23 -25.61 4.64
N LYS A 534 2.56 -25.77 4.76
CA LYS A 534 3.43 -26.21 3.65
C LYS A 534 3.08 -27.62 3.15
N LYS A 535 2.81 -28.56 4.07
CA LYS A 535 2.34 -29.91 3.74
C LYS A 535 0.99 -29.87 3.03
N MET A 536 0.07 -29.01 3.48
CA MET A 536 -1.22 -28.82 2.82
C MET A 536 -1.03 -28.25 1.41
N ASN A 537 -0.22 -27.22 1.23
CA ASN A 537 0.07 -26.67 -0.11
C ASN A 537 0.57 -27.75 -1.07
N ARG A 538 1.62 -28.51 -0.69
CA ARG A 538 2.16 -29.57 -1.55
C ARG A 538 1.13 -30.66 -1.86
N LYS A 539 0.31 -31.03 -0.87
CA LYS A 539 -0.78 -32.01 -1.05
C LYS A 539 -1.83 -31.52 -2.04
N MET A 540 -2.21 -30.24 -1.95
CA MET A 540 -3.18 -29.62 -2.86
C MET A 540 -2.63 -29.50 -4.27
N GLU A 541 -1.36 -29.11 -4.45
CA GLU A 541 -0.70 -29.07 -5.77
C GLU A 541 -0.73 -30.44 -6.45
N ASN A 542 -0.35 -31.49 -5.73
CA ASN A 542 -0.38 -32.86 -6.24
C ASN A 542 -1.82 -33.34 -6.54
N LEU A 543 -2.78 -33.00 -5.68
CA LEU A 543 -4.19 -33.35 -5.90
C LEU A 543 -4.74 -32.65 -7.15
N MET A 544 -4.45 -31.37 -7.34
CA MET A 544 -4.90 -30.62 -8.51
C MET A 544 -4.32 -31.18 -9.81
N TYR A 545 -3.03 -31.57 -9.82
CA TYR A 545 -2.45 -32.27 -10.96
C TYR A 545 -3.26 -33.51 -11.35
N LEU A 546 -3.60 -34.37 -10.36
CA LEU A 546 -4.38 -35.58 -10.62
C LEU A 546 -5.80 -35.24 -11.09
N VAL A 547 -6.46 -34.28 -10.45
CA VAL A 547 -7.81 -33.85 -10.84
C VAL A 547 -7.83 -33.37 -12.28
N GLU A 548 -6.92 -32.48 -12.67
CA GLU A 548 -6.87 -31.95 -14.03
C GLU A 548 -6.51 -33.05 -15.04
N PHE A 549 -5.54 -33.89 -14.72
CA PHE A 549 -5.12 -35.01 -15.58
C PHE A 549 -6.27 -35.97 -15.89
N PHE A 550 -6.91 -36.50 -14.84
CA PHE A 550 -8.01 -37.46 -15.02
C PHE A 550 -9.29 -36.80 -15.54
N SER A 551 -9.53 -35.52 -15.22
CA SER A 551 -10.63 -34.78 -15.83
C SER A 551 -10.42 -34.55 -17.32
N THR A 552 -9.17 -34.34 -17.75
CA THR A 552 -8.82 -34.20 -19.17
C THR A 552 -9.01 -35.53 -19.90
N LEU A 553 -8.64 -36.66 -19.29
CA LEU A 553 -8.89 -37.99 -19.86
C LEU A 553 -10.38 -38.27 -20.02
N ASP A 554 -11.20 -38.03 -18.98
CA ASP A 554 -12.67 -38.14 -19.06
C ASP A 554 -13.22 -37.27 -20.19
N TYR A 555 -12.74 -36.02 -20.31
CA TYR A 555 -13.17 -35.11 -21.37
C TYR A 555 -12.83 -35.61 -22.78
N ILE A 556 -11.64 -36.16 -22.99
CA ILE A 556 -11.23 -36.74 -24.28
C ILE A 556 -12.11 -37.94 -24.65
N ASP A 557 -12.57 -38.71 -23.65
CA ASP A 557 -13.47 -39.86 -23.84
C ASP A 557 -14.96 -39.47 -23.99
N GLY A 558 -15.25 -38.17 -24.15
CA GLY A 558 -16.61 -37.63 -24.35
C GLY A 558 -17.34 -37.24 -23.07
N GLY A 559 -16.65 -37.28 -21.92
CA GLY A 559 -17.12 -36.76 -20.65
C GLY A 559 -17.05 -35.23 -20.54
N SER A 560 -16.99 -34.72 -19.31
CA SER A 560 -16.99 -33.28 -19.04
C SER A 560 -15.79 -32.84 -18.21
N TYR A 561 -15.18 -31.71 -18.57
CA TYR A 561 -14.13 -31.07 -17.76
C TYR A 561 -14.78 -30.12 -16.73
N PRO A 562 -14.55 -30.30 -15.42
CA PRO A 562 -15.15 -29.48 -14.37
C PRO A 562 -14.39 -28.14 -14.21
N GLU A 563 -14.42 -27.32 -15.26
CA GLU A 563 -13.63 -26.08 -15.38
C GLU A 563 -13.89 -25.13 -14.21
N LYS A 564 -15.17 -24.87 -13.89
CA LYS A 564 -15.56 -23.96 -12.82
C LYS A 564 -15.02 -24.40 -11.47
N GLU A 565 -15.14 -25.69 -11.17
CA GLU A 565 -14.69 -26.24 -9.89
C GLU A 565 -13.18 -26.24 -9.74
N ILE A 566 -12.46 -26.46 -10.84
CA ILE A 566 -10.99 -26.41 -10.89
C ILE A 566 -10.51 -24.96 -10.75
N ASP A 567 -11.14 -24.01 -11.43
CA ASP A 567 -10.82 -22.58 -11.33
C ASP A 567 -11.06 -22.03 -9.91
N GLU A 568 -12.18 -22.40 -9.28
CA GLU A 568 -12.46 -22.05 -7.87
C GLU A 568 -11.42 -22.65 -6.90
N ALA A 569 -10.98 -23.89 -7.15
CA ALA A 569 -9.96 -24.55 -6.36
C ALA A 569 -8.60 -23.86 -6.49
N TRP A 570 -8.15 -23.59 -7.72
CA TRP A 570 -6.92 -22.83 -7.97
C TRP A 570 -7.00 -21.42 -7.37
N GLY A 571 -8.13 -20.72 -7.50
CA GLY A 571 -8.33 -19.41 -6.90
C GLY A 571 -8.10 -19.41 -5.38
N THR A 572 -8.48 -20.48 -4.68
CA THR A 572 -8.23 -20.64 -3.24
C THR A 572 -6.76 -21.00 -2.94
N ILE A 573 -6.18 -21.91 -3.71
CA ILE A 573 -4.78 -22.35 -3.53
C ILE A 573 -3.82 -21.19 -3.76
N LEU A 574 -3.98 -20.44 -4.85
CA LEU A 574 -3.08 -19.36 -5.24
C LEU A 574 -3.11 -18.19 -4.26
N ARG A 575 -4.28 -17.87 -3.68
CA ARG A 575 -4.40 -16.89 -2.59
C ARG A 575 -3.66 -17.35 -1.33
N ALA A 576 -3.70 -18.64 -1.02
CA ALA A 576 -2.98 -19.22 0.12
C ALA A 576 -1.45 -19.26 -0.07
N GLN A 577 -0.96 -18.98 -1.29
CA GLN A 577 0.46 -18.87 -1.64
C GLN A 577 1.00 -17.44 -1.53
N PHE A 578 0.23 -16.51 -0.96
CA PHE A 578 0.71 -15.17 -0.61
C PHE A 578 1.98 -15.23 0.24
N HIS A 579 2.89 -14.26 0.06
CA HIS A 579 4.23 -14.28 0.66
C HIS A 579 4.27 -14.21 2.19
N ASP A 580 3.17 -13.90 2.89
CA ASP A 580 3.10 -14.09 4.35
C ASP A 580 2.39 -15.37 4.80
N ILE A 581 1.44 -15.86 3.99
CA ILE A 581 0.61 -17.02 4.35
C ILE A 581 1.41 -18.32 4.22
N LEU A 582 1.95 -18.60 3.02
CA LEU A 582 2.65 -19.86 2.76
C LEU A 582 4.01 -19.95 3.49
N PRO A 583 4.82 -18.88 3.52
CA PRO A 583 6.10 -18.88 4.25
C PRO A 583 5.90 -18.97 5.76
N GLY A 584 4.72 -18.59 6.27
CA GLY A 584 4.36 -18.84 7.65
C GLY A 584 4.73 -17.69 8.60
N SER A 585 4.45 -16.45 8.18
CA SER A 585 4.69 -15.19 8.92
C SER A 585 3.42 -14.44 9.35
N SER A 586 2.22 -14.96 9.06
CA SER A 586 0.94 -14.41 9.56
C SER A 586 0.57 -14.86 10.99
N ILE A 587 -0.49 -14.27 11.57
CA ILE A 587 -1.09 -14.67 12.87
C ILE A 587 -1.85 -16.00 12.79
N LYS A 588 -2.17 -16.59 13.96
CA LYS A 588 -2.83 -17.91 14.07
C LYS A 588 -4.15 -17.97 13.29
N GLU A 589 -4.97 -16.93 13.41
CA GLU A 589 -6.30 -16.81 12.83
C GLU A 589 -6.27 -16.96 11.31
N VAL A 590 -5.21 -16.47 10.67
CA VAL A 590 -5.01 -16.61 9.21
C VAL A 590 -4.81 -18.08 8.85
N TYR A 591 -3.98 -18.84 9.58
CA TYR A 591 -3.79 -20.26 9.28
C TYR A 591 -5.03 -21.09 9.57
N ASP A 592 -5.76 -20.80 10.64
CA ASP A 592 -6.99 -21.50 10.94
C ASP A 592 -8.00 -21.33 9.79
N ASP A 593 -8.20 -20.09 9.32
CA ASP A 593 -9.11 -19.81 8.20
C ASP A 593 -8.62 -20.45 6.89
N VAL A 594 -7.37 -20.20 6.50
CA VAL A 594 -6.81 -20.70 5.24
C VAL A 594 -6.79 -22.23 5.19
N LEU A 595 -6.38 -22.91 6.26
CA LEU A 595 -6.39 -24.38 6.31
C LEU A 595 -7.81 -24.92 6.22
N ASN A 596 -8.78 -24.33 6.92
CA ASN A 596 -10.18 -24.73 6.82
C ASN A 596 -10.73 -24.57 5.39
N ARG A 597 -10.35 -23.49 4.69
CA ARG A 597 -10.72 -23.29 3.27
C ARG A 597 -10.09 -24.37 2.39
N LEU A 598 -8.79 -24.64 2.55
CA LEU A 598 -8.09 -25.66 1.78
C LEU A 598 -8.62 -27.08 2.05
N GLU A 599 -8.96 -27.43 3.28
CA GLU A 599 -9.55 -28.74 3.63
C GLU A 599 -10.91 -28.95 2.94
N LYS A 600 -11.73 -27.89 2.81
CA LYS A 600 -12.99 -27.93 2.05
C LYS A 600 -12.74 -28.16 0.55
N VAL A 601 -11.76 -27.44 -0.02
CA VAL A 601 -11.37 -27.61 -1.43
C VAL A 601 -10.82 -29.02 -1.66
N GLU A 602 -9.99 -29.53 -0.75
CA GLU A 602 -9.43 -30.88 -0.81
C GLU A 602 -10.54 -31.94 -0.89
N SER A 603 -11.55 -31.85 -0.02
CA SER A 603 -12.67 -32.77 0.01
C SER A 603 -13.46 -32.77 -1.31
N ARG A 604 -13.75 -31.57 -1.85
CA ARG A 604 -14.44 -31.42 -3.13
C ARG A 604 -13.62 -31.99 -4.30
N MET A 605 -12.33 -31.68 -4.34
CA MET A 605 -11.43 -32.13 -5.40
C MET A 605 -11.19 -33.65 -5.36
N LYS A 606 -11.10 -34.24 -4.17
CA LYS A 606 -11.06 -35.71 -4.00
C LYS A 606 -12.32 -36.39 -4.51
N LYS A 607 -13.50 -35.80 -4.28
CA LYS A 607 -14.76 -36.33 -4.80
C LYS A 607 -14.75 -36.32 -6.33
N ILE A 608 -14.36 -35.20 -6.94
CA ILE A 608 -14.25 -35.08 -8.40
C ILE A 608 -13.24 -36.11 -8.94
N LEU A 609 -12.05 -36.19 -8.34
CA LEU A 609 -11.03 -37.17 -8.74
C LEU A 609 -11.59 -38.61 -8.71
N LYS A 610 -12.30 -38.97 -7.63
CA LYS A 610 -12.92 -40.29 -7.50
C LYS A 610 -13.94 -40.53 -8.60
N GLU A 611 -14.83 -39.57 -8.86
CA GLU A 611 -15.83 -39.66 -9.94
C GLU A 611 -15.16 -39.83 -11.31
N LYS A 612 -14.05 -39.13 -11.58
CA LYS A 612 -13.31 -39.26 -12.85
C LYS A 612 -12.62 -40.63 -12.97
N LEU A 613 -12.01 -41.11 -11.89
CA LEU A 613 -11.38 -42.43 -11.87
C LEU A 613 -12.41 -43.55 -12.08
N GLU A 614 -13.59 -43.47 -11.47
CA GLU A 614 -14.66 -44.47 -11.62
C GLU A 614 -15.12 -44.60 -13.08
N LYS A 615 -15.14 -43.51 -13.84
CA LYS A 615 -15.49 -43.54 -15.27
C LYS A 615 -14.44 -44.19 -16.16
N LEU A 616 -13.17 -44.20 -15.73
CA LEU A 616 -12.10 -44.84 -16.48
C LEU A 616 -12.08 -46.37 -16.29
N ILE A 617 -12.85 -46.89 -15.33
CA ILE A 617 -13.02 -48.33 -15.12
C ILE A 617 -13.89 -48.89 -16.25
N ARG A 618 -13.26 -49.63 -17.16
CA ARG A 618 -13.94 -50.24 -18.33
C ARG A 618 -14.75 -51.48 -17.97
N GLU A 619 -14.28 -52.24 -16.98
CA GLU A 619 -14.91 -53.47 -16.50
C GLU A 619 -14.90 -53.48 -14.98
N ASN A 620 -16.06 -53.66 -14.36
CA ASN A 620 -16.18 -53.79 -12.91
C ASN A 620 -16.21 -55.28 -12.57
N VAL A 621 -15.06 -55.82 -12.16
CA VAL A 621 -14.86 -57.23 -11.80
C VAL A 621 -14.51 -57.30 -10.32
N ASP A 622 -15.19 -58.18 -9.58
CA ASP A 622 -14.90 -58.43 -8.17
C ASP A 622 -13.41 -58.84 -7.97
N ASP A 623 -12.85 -58.57 -6.79
CA ASP A 623 -11.46 -58.89 -6.41
C ASP A 623 -10.37 -58.30 -7.33
N THR A 624 -10.65 -57.19 -8.02
CA THR A 624 -9.69 -56.54 -8.94
C THR A 624 -9.30 -55.13 -8.47
N VAL A 625 -8.02 -54.78 -8.57
CA VAL A 625 -7.50 -53.42 -8.33
C VAL A 625 -6.95 -52.84 -9.62
N SER A 626 -7.43 -51.65 -9.98
CA SER A 626 -6.88 -50.86 -11.09
C SER A 626 -5.84 -49.88 -10.57
N VAL A 627 -4.63 -49.92 -11.14
CA VAL A 627 -3.56 -48.98 -10.81
C VAL A 627 -3.24 -48.16 -12.05
N VAL A 628 -3.18 -46.84 -11.87
CA VAL A 628 -2.80 -45.91 -12.94
C VAL A 628 -1.55 -45.17 -12.51
N ASN A 629 -0.56 -45.12 -13.40
CA ASN A 629 0.61 -44.27 -13.26
C ASN A 629 0.33 -42.94 -13.98
N PRO A 630 0.07 -41.83 -13.24
CA PRO A 630 -0.23 -40.54 -13.83
C PRO A 630 1.04 -39.77 -14.22
N THR A 631 2.21 -40.42 -14.29
CA THR A 631 3.48 -39.79 -14.67
C THR A 631 3.89 -40.22 -16.07
N ASN A 632 4.83 -39.48 -16.67
CA ASN A 632 5.44 -39.84 -17.96
C ASN A 632 6.64 -40.79 -17.82
N LEU A 633 6.94 -41.25 -16.61
CA LEU A 633 8.04 -42.17 -16.32
C LEU A 633 7.49 -43.57 -16.08
N GLU A 634 8.18 -44.60 -16.55
CA GLU A 634 7.85 -45.97 -16.19
C GLU A 634 8.21 -46.19 -14.71
N LEU A 635 7.21 -46.52 -13.90
CA LEU A 635 7.37 -46.77 -12.47
C LEU A 635 7.13 -48.25 -12.18
N PRO A 636 7.99 -48.90 -11.37
CA PRO A 636 7.73 -50.27 -10.94
C PRO A 636 6.49 -50.30 -10.04
N LEU A 637 5.54 -51.19 -10.35
CA LEU A 637 4.45 -51.51 -9.44
C LEU A 637 4.98 -52.43 -8.34
N ILE A 638 5.02 -51.92 -7.11
CA ILE A 638 5.49 -52.68 -5.94
C ILE A 638 4.27 -53.06 -5.11
N LEU A 639 3.96 -54.36 -5.04
CA LEU A 639 2.90 -54.89 -4.19
C LEU A 639 3.52 -55.46 -2.90
N LYS A 640 3.16 -54.91 -1.74
CA LYS A 640 3.55 -55.43 -0.42
C LYS A 640 2.30 -55.66 0.43
N ASP A 641 2.18 -56.85 1.00
CA ASP A 641 1.13 -57.20 1.98
C ASP A 641 -0.32 -56.90 1.51
N VAL A 642 -0.61 -57.06 0.21
CA VAL A 642 -1.95 -56.84 -0.35
C VAL A 642 -2.82 -58.08 -0.17
N ASP A 643 -3.87 -57.97 0.65
CA ASP A 643 -4.95 -58.97 0.74
C ASP A 643 -6.26 -58.40 0.19
N LEU A 644 -6.53 -58.75 -1.07
CA LEU A 644 -7.69 -58.27 -1.83
C LEU A 644 -9.02 -58.79 -1.26
N LYS A 645 -9.03 -59.91 -0.52
CA LYS A 645 -10.26 -60.54 -0.03
C LYS A 645 -10.84 -59.89 1.21
N GLU A 646 -10.02 -59.23 2.02
CA GLU A 646 -10.46 -58.54 3.25
C GLU A 646 -10.65 -57.03 3.05
N GLY A 647 -10.46 -56.51 1.82
CA GLY A 647 -10.46 -55.08 1.56
C GLY A 647 -9.29 -54.36 2.25
N ASN A 648 -8.19 -55.07 2.53
CA ASN A 648 -7.01 -54.54 3.17
C ASN A 648 -5.98 -54.19 2.09
N TYR A 649 -5.95 -52.90 1.72
CA TYR A 649 -5.19 -52.40 0.58
C TYR A 649 -3.70 -52.12 0.87
N GLY A 650 -3.21 -52.34 2.10
CA GLY A 650 -1.80 -52.10 2.46
C GLY A 650 -1.32 -50.66 2.22
N ASP A 651 0.00 -50.45 2.19
CA ASP A 651 0.63 -49.26 1.60
C ASP A 651 0.84 -49.53 0.09
N LEU A 652 -0.16 -49.18 -0.73
CA LEU A 652 -0.12 -49.23 -2.21
C LEU A 652 0.77 -48.14 -2.82
#